data_AF-A0A8H4R7T9-F1
#
_entry.id   AF-A0A8H4R7T9-F1
#
_cell.length_a   1.000
_cell.length_b   1.000
_cell.length_c   1.000
_cell.angle_alpha   90.00
_cell.angle_beta   90.00
_cell.angle_gamma   90.00
#
_symmetry.space_group_name_H-M   'P 1'
#
loop_
_entity.id
_entity.type
_entity.pdbx_description
1 polymer ?
#
loop_
_entity_poly.entity_id
_entity_poly.type
_entity_poly.pdbx_seq_one_letter_code
_entity_poly.pdbx_strand_id
1 'polypeptide(L)'
;MSLPTEIKQWISSQDGLENLKETTAPLPVPGPNEVLVKINTISLNYRDTEVVMGLYNHHKTIGGPAPTLVPCSDMCGTIITSNSPTWKAGDKVLSIFNQTHQKGQVKAVHMKSGLGLPLPGVLAEYRVFPDYGLVKKPEYLSDEEACTLPIAGMTAWMAINGMRPLGQPGGKGETVLIQGTGGVAVNGLLVAKASGAEVIITSSSDVKLEQAKKLGADKTINYLTVADWDKEVLKMTNDEGVDIIFENGGAQTLRKSFNCIAFGGLIDCIGYLSGKEDAPGDRLNTNVLALLRNVTLKGILNGPKERFEEMLEFFEEKRIKPVIDRVFNFEESREALIYLFKGEGEGASSCYKGSRLGKPPRLVSFPSTTKPLQLNLPGLDTLPSRLGRSPPTKTATKIILEQSKHTQTKTSPPFKMSTANQLRVNLGNPLPGKKVHECLHVHQGDEQKAMTITFQRTVRAPDDNNTYDLPPNLGNFPLYNTSEYRSTLPPSIALKGGAFMPVHVKIHFGGINAISGEPIIEAMATMLRRARLLNEKKAIQDYVVVDPSHKGQLWLDGIAKTDGKVMQFVAVPCGSGFSVEAQIASLESVGGIQISITPIKAGNTITVKVLRLGDTWVAVRIHENATVYELLKKISAQIGTPVEQISIVFASRRLENNRLISHYSILHNSTVYLVLNITGGGIITNPNAPSSDEMAIAAGGLIKQSILVDPHPASAWDSANTVMFNTQLLPAHLLPGVTGFSAPPSPVPATTSTPFFSLPASASVPTGISGLFSDVKSIGQLEQGDAAFLKGTTPVDFRCGGDGGEG
;
A
#
# COMPACT_ATOMS: atom_id res chain seq x y z
N MET A 1 28.33 30.31 40.22
CA MET A 1 27.18 29.65 40.90
C MET A 1 27.57 28.20 41.14
N SER A 2 27.02 27.54 42.15
CA SER A 2 27.08 26.07 42.24
C SER A 2 26.35 25.45 41.04
N LEU A 3 26.80 24.27 40.62
CA LEU A 3 26.07 23.47 39.63
C LEU A 3 24.87 22.79 40.32
N PRO A 4 23.77 22.52 39.62
CA PRO A 4 22.65 21.78 40.19
C PRO A 4 23.00 20.31 40.36
N THR A 5 22.39 19.62 41.32
CA THR A 5 22.60 18.18 41.54
C THR A 5 21.81 17.31 40.56
N GLU A 6 20.66 17.82 40.10
CA GLU A 6 19.79 17.21 39.09
C GLU A 6 19.52 18.21 37.97
N ILE A 7 19.19 17.70 36.79
CA ILE A 7 18.90 18.45 35.57
C ILE A 7 17.56 18.02 34.98
N LYS A 8 16.86 18.90 34.27
CA LYS A 8 15.73 18.49 33.42
C LYS A 8 16.21 17.86 32.12
N GLN A 9 15.48 16.83 31.66
CA GLN A 9 15.59 16.26 30.33
C GLN A 9 14.23 15.73 29.84
N TRP A 10 14.05 15.63 28.52
CA TRP A 10 12.92 14.91 27.94
C TRP A 10 13.36 13.53 27.43
N ILE A 11 12.49 12.55 27.62
CA ILE A 11 12.71 11.16 27.22
C ILE A 11 11.56 10.62 26.35
N SER A 12 11.90 9.72 25.43
CA SER A 12 10.97 8.97 24.59
C SER A 12 11.30 7.47 24.67
N SER A 13 10.27 6.62 24.65
CA SER A 13 10.43 5.16 24.47
C SER A 13 10.20 4.75 23.02
N GLN A 14 10.29 5.70 22.08
CA GLN A 14 10.06 5.53 20.63
C GLN A 14 8.62 5.06 20.32
N ASP A 15 7.69 5.54 21.14
CA ASP A 15 6.30 5.10 21.32
C ASP A 15 5.25 6.18 20.97
N GLY A 16 5.66 7.30 20.34
CA GLY A 16 4.77 8.37 19.88
C GLY A 16 5.15 9.75 20.40
N LEU A 17 4.74 10.82 19.70
CA LEU A 17 5.11 12.20 20.03
C LEU A 17 4.46 12.63 21.36
N GLU A 18 3.19 12.28 21.54
CA GLU A 18 2.40 12.45 22.75
C GLU A 18 2.98 11.72 23.98
N ASN A 19 3.77 10.67 23.76
CA ASN A 19 4.40 9.86 24.80
C ASN A 19 5.76 10.39 25.29
N LEU A 20 6.30 11.44 24.65
CA LEU A 20 7.47 12.18 25.11
C LEU A 20 7.23 12.79 26.51
N LYS A 21 8.13 12.56 27.48
CA LYS A 21 7.95 12.93 28.90
C LYS A 21 9.13 13.73 29.44
N GLU A 22 8.87 14.81 30.18
CA GLU A 22 9.90 15.49 30.98
C GLU A 22 10.23 14.64 32.21
N THR A 23 11.50 14.58 32.59
CA THR A 23 12.01 13.90 33.80
C THR A 23 13.23 14.64 34.34
N THR A 24 13.55 14.42 35.62
CA THR A 24 14.88 14.75 36.15
C THR A 24 15.87 13.62 35.88
N ALA A 25 17.16 13.95 35.96
CA ALA A 25 18.28 13.02 36.07
C ALA A 25 19.44 13.68 36.85
N PRO A 26 20.39 12.93 37.43
CA PRO A 26 21.59 13.52 38.03
C PRO A 26 22.42 14.30 37.01
N LEU A 27 23.09 15.38 37.44
CA LEU A 27 24.03 16.11 36.59
C LEU A 27 25.18 15.18 36.13
N PRO A 28 25.41 14.99 34.82
CA PRO A 28 26.46 14.11 34.34
C PRO A 28 27.85 14.74 34.56
N VAL A 29 28.81 13.93 34.97
CA VAL A 29 30.20 14.33 35.23
C VAL A 29 31.08 13.90 34.04
N PRO A 30 31.89 14.80 33.45
CA PRO A 30 32.77 14.44 32.34
C PRO A 30 33.94 13.57 32.82
N GLY A 31 34.30 12.54 32.05
CA GLY A 31 35.54 11.79 32.17
C GLY A 31 36.74 12.51 31.54
N PRO A 32 37.90 11.83 31.40
CA PRO A 32 39.04 12.36 30.64
C PRO A 32 38.67 12.61 29.17
N ASN A 33 39.20 13.67 28.56
CA ASN A 33 38.88 14.09 27.17
C ASN A 33 37.40 14.42 26.91
N GLU A 34 36.61 14.61 27.97
CA GLU A 34 35.21 15.02 27.87
C GLU A 34 34.97 16.42 28.44
N VAL A 35 33.85 17.02 28.04
CA VAL A 35 33.41 18.35 28.47
C VAL A 35 31.93 18.32 28.87
N LEU A 36 31.58 19.01 29.95
CA LEU A 36 30.21 19.25 30.37
C LEU A 36 29.70 20.53 29.73
N VAL A 37 28.72 20.42 28.85
CA VAL A 37 28.06 21.54 28.17
C VAL A 37 26.75 21.85 28.88
N LYS A 38 26.52 23.12 29.27
CA LYS A 38 25.14 23.61 29.44
C LYS A 38 24.58 23.87 28.05
N ILE A 39 23.42 23.29 27.76
CA ILE A 39 22.74 23.48 26.50
C ILE A 39 21.93 24.78 26.58
N ASN A 40 22.20 25.70 25.65
CA ASN A 40 21.57 27.02 25.62
C ASN A 40 20.36 27.03 24.69
N THR A 41 20.44 26.31 23.57
CA THR A 41 19.42 26.23 22.53
C THR A 41 19.55 24.89 21.79
N ILE A 42 18.45 24.40 21.25
CA ILE A 42 18.33 23.12 20.54
C ILE A 42 17.55 23.39 19.25
N SER A 43 17.89 22.73 18.14
CA SER A 43 17.08 22.75 16.91
C SER A 43 16.40 21.40 16.71
N LEU A 44 15.13 21.43 16.29
CA LEU A 44 14.39 20.24 15.90
C LEU A 44 14.60 19.91 14.41
N ASN A 45 14.76 18.62 14.11
CA ASN A 45 14.84 18.10 12.75
C ASN A 45 13.78 17.02 12.52
N TYR A 46 13.32 16.82 11.28
CA TYR A 46 12.25 15.84 10.97
C TYR A 46 12.61 14.40 11.39
N ARG A 47 13.90 14.06 11.38
CA ARG A 47 14.39 12.78 11.93
C ARG A 47 14.00 12.56 13.40
N ASP A 48 13.88 13.62 14.18
CA ASP A 48 13.61 13.52 15.62
C ASP A 48 12.15 13.12 15.86
N THR A 49 11.23 13.47 14.94
CA THR A 49 9.85 12.96 14.95
C THR A 49 9.82 11.47 14.57
N GLU A 50 10.55 11.06 13.52
CA GLU A 50 10.67 9.63 13.17
C GLU A 50 11.32 8.79 14.29
N VAL A 51 12.29 9.34 15.05
CA VAL A 51 12.90 8.66 16.21
C VAL A 51 11.88 8.52 17.35
N VAL A 52 11.21 9.61 17.74
CA VAL A 52 10.24 9.59 18.86
C VAL A 52 8.99 8.72 18.55
N MET A 53 8.68 8.47 17.27
CA MET A 53 7.64 7.54 16.82
C MET A 53 8.14 6.11 16.47
N GLY A 54 9.44 5.81 16.62
CA GLY A 54 10.00 4.49 16.29
C GLY A 54 10.09 4.15 14.79
N LEU A 55 9.91 5.14 13.92
CA LEU A 55 9.90 5.01 12.45
C LEU A 55 11.29 5.17 11.81
N TYR A 56 12.31 5.59 12.55
CA TYR A 56 13.70 5.79 12.08
C TYR A 56 14.47 4.46 11.93
N ASN A 57 13.87 3.47 11.26
CA ASN A 57 14.31 2.07 11.25
C ASN A 57 15.16 1.65 10.02
N HIS A 58 15.42 2.57 9.09
CA HIS A 58 16.04 2.27 7.79
C HIS A 58 17.56 2.01 7.85
N HIS A 59 18.23 2.35 8.95
CA HIS A 59 19.66 2.09 9.15
C HIS A 59 19.91 0.84 10.03
N LYS A 60 20.11 -0.33 9.39
CA LYS A 60 20.39 -1.61 10.07
C LYS A 60 21.55 -1.59 11.09
N THR A 61 22.46 -0.63 11.01
CA THR A 61 23.61 -0.48 11.92
C THR A 61 23.26 0.16 13.27
N ILE A 62 22.13 0.87 13.36
CA ILE A 62 21.68 1.57 14.58
C ILE A 62 21.08 0.59 15.60
N GLY A 63 20.51 -0.53 15.13
CA GLY A 63 19.91 -1.59 15.95
C GLY A 63 18.40 -1.71 15.74
N GLY A 64 17.75 -2.49 16.60
CA GLY A 64 16.29 -2.41 16.80
C GLY A 64 15.92 -1.21 17.68
N PRO A 65 14.63 -1.05 18.07
CA PRO A 65 14.22 0.01 18.97
C PRO A 65 15.00 -0.06 20.31
N ALA A 66 15.87 0.93 20.51
CA ALA A 66 16.62 1.13 21.73
C ALA A 66 15.70 1.42 22.94
N PRO A 67 16.16 1.13 24.19
CA PRO A 67 15.45 1.56 25.39
C PRO A 67 15.30 3.09 25.46
N THR A 68 14.44 3.55 26.37
CA THR A 68 14.10 4.95 26.62
C THR A 68 15.30 5.90 26.55
N LEU A 69 15.23 6.89 25.66
CA LEU A 69 16.34 7.78 25.31
C LEU A 69 15.93 9.25 25.31
N VAL A 70 16.90 10.13 25.52
CA VAL A 70 16.78 11.58 25.24
C VAL A 70 16.87 11.77 23.72
N PRO A 71 15.91 12.45 23.05
CA PRO A 71 15.97 12.66 21.59
C PRO A 71 16.72 13.96 21.22
N CYS A 72 16.60 14.35 19.94
CA CYS A 72 17.25 15.51 19.30
C CYS A 72 18.78 15.39 19.16
N SER A 73 19.33 16.05 18.14
CA SER A 73 20.75 15.99 17.76
C SER A 73 21.48 17.35 17.82
N ASP A 74 20.76 18.44 17.51
CA ASP A 74 21.36 19.74 17.22
C ASP A 74 21.24 20.68 18.42
N MET A 75 22.37 21.20 18.91
CA MET A 75 22.39 22.21 19.97
C MET A 75 23.45 23.28 19.76
N CYS A 76 23.22 24.44 20.38
CA CYS A 76 24.28 25.37 20.77
C CYS A 76 24.34 25.42 22.30
N GLY A 77 25.56 25.43 22.84
CA GLY A 77 25.79 25.38 24.28
C GLY A 77 27.02 26.16 24.72
N THR A 78 27.28 26.11 26.02
CA THR A 78 28.47 26.70 26.64
C THR A 78 29.13 25.66 27.55
N ILE A 79 30.43 25.45 27.38
CA ILE A 79 31.19 24.52 28.22
C ILE A 79 31.30 25.08 29.63
N ILE A 80 30.97 24.26 30.63
CA ILE A 80 30.94 24.62 32.06
C ILE A 80 32.11 23.97 32.81
N THR A 81 32.42 22.71 32.48
CA THR A 81 33.57 21.97 32.98
C THR A 81 34.27 21.30 31.79
N SER A 82 35.60 21.33 31.75
CA SER A 82 36.39 20.68 30.70
C SER A 82 37.51 19.84 31.31
N ASN A 83 37.60 18.58 30.85
CA ASN A 83 38.75 17.71 31.04
C ASN A 83 39.47 17.46 29.69
N SER A 84 39.29 18.35 28.72
CA SER A 84 39.90 18.30 27.40
C SER A 84 41.12 19.22 27.31
N PRO A 85 42.19 18.84 26.57
CA PRO A 85 43.26 19.75 26.20
C PRO A 85 42.86 20.80 25.14
N THR A 86 41.70 20.66 24.48
CA THR A 86 41.28 21.52 23.35
C THR A 86 40.23 22.58 23.70
N TRP A 87 39.48 22.39 24.79
CA TRP A 87 38.36 23.26 25.19
C TRP A 87 38.50 23.74 26.64
N LYS A 88 37.92 24.90 26.95
CA LYS A 88 37.88 25.49 28.30
C LYS A 88 36.45 25.87 28.70
N ALA A 89 36.23 26.06 30.00
CA ALA A 89 34.98 26.63 30.50
C ALA A 89 34.75 28.04 29.92
N GLY A 90 33.51 28.31 29.51
CA GLY A 90 33.10 29.54 28.82
C GLY A 90 33.08 29.46 27.29
N ASP A 91 33.70 28.44 26.68
CA ASP A 91 33.66 28.28 25.21
C ASP A 91 32.23 27.98 24.72
N LYS A 92 31.85 28.60 23.60
CA LYS A 92 30.58 28.35 22.91
C LYS A 92 30.76 27.35 21.78
N VAL A 93 29.91 26.33 21.77
CA VAL A 93 30.05 25.14 20.92
C VAL A 93 28.73 24.71 20.29
N LEU A 94 28.83 24.05 19.14
CA LEU A 94 27.75 23.31 18.49
C LEU A 94 28.04 21.81 18.56
N SER A 95 26.99 20.98 18.65
CA SER A 95 27.11 19.53 18.47
C SER A 95 27.43 19.16 17.02
N ILE A 96 28.04 17.99 16.80
CA ILE A 96 28.05 17.32 15.49
C ILE A 96 27.19 16.06 15.56
N PHE A 97 26.39 15.74 14.53
CA PHE A 97 25.41 14.66 14.60
C PHE A 97 26.04 13.28 14.89
N ASN A 98 26.98 12.85 14.03
CA ASN A 98 27.74 11.62 14.23
C ASN A 98 29.07 11.95 14.91
N GLN A 99 29.17 11.76 16.22
CA GLN A 99 30.31 12.23 17.03
C GLN A 99 31.68 11.73 16.55
N THR A 100 31.77 10.50 15.99
CA THR A 100 33.04 9.96 15.46
C THR A 100 33.29 10.26 13.97
N HIS A 101 32.38 10.94 13.27
CA HIS A 101 32.53 11.28 11.85
C HIS A 101 33.40 12.52 11.70
N GLN A 102 34.70 12.37 11.94
CA GLN A 102 35.63 13.50 11.97
C GLN A 102 36.01 13.98 10.55
N LYS A 103 36.22 13.04 9.61
CA LYS A 103 36.74 13.29 8.27
C LYS A 103 36.17 12.35 7.21
N GLY A 104 36.13 12.80 5.95
CA GLY A 104 35.85 11.99 4.77
C GLY A 104 34.44 11.38 4.68
N GLN A 105 34.31 10.34 3.85
CA GLN A 105 33.03 9.66 3.59
C GLN A 105 32.50 8.89 4.81
N VAL A 106 31.19 8.96 5.03
CA VAL A 106 30.49 8.30 6.16
C VAL A 106 30.63 6.77 6.10
N LYS A 107 30.66 6.13 7.27
CA LYS A 107 30.86 4.68 7.45
C LYS A 107 29.93 4.15 8.53
N ALA A 108 29.64 2.85 8.49
CA ALA A 108 28.79 2.17 9.45
C ALA A 108 29.19 2.42 10.93
N VAL A 109 30.49 2.49 11.23
CA VAL A 109 30.99 2.80 12.58
C VAL A 109 30.55 4.19 13.07
N HIS A 110 30.43 5.17 12.17
CA HIS A 110 30.04 6.54 12.54
C HIS A 110 28.57 6.64 12.93
N MET A 111 27.68 5.88 12.28
CA MET A 111 26.25 5.83 12.62
C MET A 111 25.98 5.29 14.04
N LYS A 112 26.94 4.56 14.64
CA LYS A 112 26.87 4.15 16.05
C LYS A 112 27.10 5.30 17.04
N SER A 113 27.47 6.48 16.54
CA SER A 113 27.77 7.68 17.32
C SER A 113 26.82 8.85 17.03
N GLY A 114 25.67 8.56 16.40
CA GLY A 114 24.59 9.51 16.17
C GLY A 114 23.94 9.97 17.49
N LEU A 115 23.83 11.28 17.68
CA LEU A 115 23.08 11.90 18.78
C LEU A 115 21.57 11.77 18.56
N GLY A 116 20.83 11.43 19.62
CA GLY A 116 19.38 11.25 19.53
C GLY A 116 19.04 10.03 18.67
N LEU A 117 19.44 8.85 19.16
CA LEU A 117 19.51 7.53 18.53
C LEU A 117 20.76 7.32 17.62
N PRO A 118 21.63 6.32 17.89
CA PRO A 118 21.57 5.36 19.00
C PRO A 118 22.10 5.90 20.35
N LEU A 119 22.90 6.97 20.35
CA LEU A 119 23.30 7.62 21.60
C LEU A 119 22.12 8.44 22.15
N PRO A 120 22.05 8.70 23.47
CA PRO A 120 21.18 9.75 23.98
C PRO A 120 21.47 11.08 23.26
N GLY A 121 20.46 11.91 23.11
CA GLY A 121 20.48 13.18 22.38
C GLY A 121 20.71 14.41 23.24
N VAL A 122 20.20 15.55 22.77
CA VAL A 122 20.49 16.88 23.32
C VAL A 122 19.27 17.57 23.96
N LEU A 123 18.11 16.91 24.05
CA LEU A 123 16.89 17.48 24.68
C LEU A 123 16.96 17.45 26.23
N ALA A 124 18.01 18.07 26.79
CA ALA A 124 18.33 18.16 28.21
C ALA A 124 19.01 19.50 28.53
N GLU A 125 19.00 19.94 29.79
CA GLU A 125 19.67 21.20 30.19
C GLU A 125 21.21 21.12 30.15
N TYR A 126 21.77 19.93 30.42
CA TYR A 126 23.21 19.69 30.43
C TYR A 126 23.54 18.34 29.83
N ARG A 127 24.73 18.23 29.23
CA ARG A 127 25.19 16.98 28.63
C ARG A 127 26.72 16.93 28.60
N VAL A 128 27.27 15.73 28.79
CA VAL A 128 28.68 15.43 28.54
C VAL A 128 28.90 15.06 27.08
N PHE A 129 29.97 15.60 26.49
CA PHE A 129 30.43 15.30 25.13
C PHE A 129 31.92 14.92 25.13
N PRO A 130 32.37 14.01 24.27
CA PRO A 130 33.79 13.90 23.92
C PRO A 130 34.24 15.19 23.22
N ASP A 131 35.48 15.60 23.45
CA ASP A 131 36.03 16.86 22.94
C ASP A 131 36.05 16.99 21.40
N TYR A 132 36.30 15.88 20.70
CA TYR A 132 36.19 15.78 19.25
C TYR A 132 34.75 15.92 18.71
N GLY A 133 33.73 15.76 19.57
CA GLY A 133 32.30 15.76 19.21
C GLY A 133 31.64 17.14 19.07
N LEU A 134 32.44 18.20 19.06
CA LEU A 134 32.00 19.60 19.07
C LEU A 134 32.77 20.44 18.03
N VAL A 135 32.15 21.54 17.57
CA VAL A 135 32.79 22.61 16.78
C VAL A 135 32.57 23.96 17.45
N LYS A 136 33.44 24.95 17.17
CA LYS A 136 33.29 26.31 17.72
C LYS A 136 32.05 26.97 17.11
N LYS A 137 31.22 27.60 17.94
CA LYS A 137 30.08 28.40 17.48
C LYS A 137 30.57 29.76 16.93
N PRO A 138 30.14 30.21 15.73
CA PRO A 138 30.43 31.55 15.23
C PRO A 138 29.90 32.65 16.14
N GLU A 139 30.65 33.74 16.26
CA GLU A 139 30.38 34.79 17.26
C GLU A 139 29.29 35.77 16.80
N TYR A 140 29.10 35.94 15.49
CA TYR A 140 28.12 36.87 14.90
C TYR A 140 26.67 36.33 14.87
N LEU A 141 26.48 35.03 15.13
CA LEU A 141 25.17 34.39 15.23
C LEU A 141 24.61 34.47 16.64
N SER A 142 23.29 34.46 16.80
CA SER A 142 22.67 34.16 18.10
C SER A 142 22.88 32.68 18.47
N ASP A 143 22.55 32.28 19.71
CA ASP A 143 22.64 30.86 20.07
C ASP A 143 21.49 30.08 19.38
N GLU A 144 20.36 30.73 19.15
CA GLU A 144 19.20 30.22 18.41
C GLU A 144 19.46 30.07 16.91
N GLU A 145 20.17 31.01 16.28
CA GLU A 145 20.55 30.90 14.86
C GLU A 145 21.55 29.75 14.66
N ALA A 146 22.58 29.68 15.51
CA ALA A 146 23.67 28.73 15.33
C ALA A 146 23.27 27.27 15.62
N CYS A 147 22.28 27.00 16.48
CA CYS A 147 21.83 25.63 16.72
C CYS A 147 21.09 25.00 15.54
N THR A 148 20.70 25.76 14.51
CA THR A 148 20.05 25.22 13.29
C THR A 148 21.01 24.51 12.32
N LEU A 149 22.32 24.68 12.53
CA LEU A 149 23.35 24.31 11.56
C LEU A 149 23.75 22.82 11.53
N PRO A 150 23.81 22.06 12.65
CA PRO A 150 24.46 20.73 12.67
C PRO A 150 23.81 19.67 11.78
N ILE A 151 22.49 19.61 11.65
CA ILE A 151 21.81 18.81 10.61
C ILE A 151 21.47 19.68 9.39
N ALA A 152 20.68 20.74 9.54
CA ALA A 152 20.05 21.39 8.38
C ALA A 152 21.05 22.17 7.51
N GLY A 153 21.89 23.01 8.13
CA GLY A 153 22.96 23.73 7.44
C GLY A 153 24.00 22.79 6.82
N MET A 154 24.54 21.87 7.61
CA MET A 154 25.54 20.88 7.18
C MET A 154 25.03 20.01 6.02
N THR A 155 23.78 19.55 6.06
CA THR A 155 23.21 18.75 4.95
C THR A 155 23.14 19.57 3.65
N ALA A 156 22.77 20.86 3.74
CA ALA A 156 22.75 21.75 2.59
C ALA A 156 24.15 22.06 2.02
N TRP A 157 25.15 22.24 2.90
CA TRP A 157 26.55 22.34 2.48
C TRP A 157 27.04 21.07 1.78
N MET A 158 26.66 19.90 2.30
CA MET A 158 27.13 18.61 1.79
C MET A 158 26.55 18.25 0.42
N ALA A 159 25.37 18.75 0.06
CA ALA A 159 24.83 18.62 -1.30
C ALA A 159 25.73 19.38 -2.30
N ILE A 160 25.89 20.69 -2.11
CA ILE A 160 26.65 21.54 -3.05
C ILE A 160 28.14 21.19 -3.07
N ASN A 161 28.74 20.87 -1.92
CA ASN A 161 30.20 20.78 -1.74
C ASN A 161 30.74 19.39 -1.37
N GLY A 162 29.90 18.43 -0.99
CA GLY A 162 30.35 17.13 -0.46
C GLY A 162 31.08 16.22 -1.45
N MET A 163 30.97 16.51 -2.75
CA MET A 163 31.69 15.82 -3.84
C MET A 163 32.90 16.62 -4.38
N ARG A 164 33.17 17.84 -3.86
CA ARG A 164 34.25 18.74 -4.30
C ARG A 164 35.47 18.64 -3.38
N PRO A 165 36.65 19.21 -3.73
CA PRO A 165 37.77 19.32 -2.79
C PRO A 165 37.43 20.16 -1.55
N LEU A 166 38.26 20.07 -0.50
CA LEU A 166 38.20 20.99 0.63
C LEU A 166 38.72 22.38 0.21
N GLY A 167 38.06 23.45 0.67
CA GLY A 167 38.39 24.83 0.33
C GLY A 167 38.03 25.25 -1.10
N GLN A 168 37.23 24.44 -1.81
CA GLN A 168 36.80 24.71 -3.20
C GLN A 168 35.27 24.57 -3.33
N PRO A 169 34.49 25.47 -2.71
CA PRO A 169 33.03 25.43 -2.78
C PRO A 169 32.51 25.70 -4.19
N GLY A 170 31.43 25.01 -4.54
CA GLY A 170 30.68 25.15 -5.79
C GLY A 170 29.64 26.26 -5.74
N GLY A 171 28.57 26.11 -6.52
CA GLY A 171 27.47 27.05 -6.68
C GLY A 171 27.76 28.20 -7.64
N LYS A 172 29.01 28.70 -7.73
CA LYS A 172 29.31 29.88 -8.55
C LYS A 172 29.06 29.65 -10.05
N GLY A 173 28.00 30.25 -10.58
CA GLY A 173 27.60 30.10 -11.98
C GLY A 173 26.90 28.77 -12.30
N GLU A 174 26.55 28.01 -11.26
CA GLU A 174 25.75 26.78 -11.36
C GLU A 174 24.27 27.10 -11.06
N THR A 175 23.35 26.32 -11.62
CA THR A 175 21.90 26.42 -11.34
C THR A 175 21.48 25.31 -10.38
N VAL A 176 20.83 25.67 -9.28
CA VAL A 176 20.40 24.75 -8.22
C VAL A 176 18.88 24.70 -8.14
N LEU A 177 18.29 23.51 -8.26
CA LEU A 177 16.87 23.27 -7.95
C LEU A 177 16.72 22.77 -6.51
N ILE A 178 15.83 23.41 -5.76
CA ILE A 178 15.56 23.09 -4.36
C ILE A 178 14.10 22.70 -4.18
N GLN A 179 13.86 21.49 -3.66
CA GLN A 179 12.50 21.00 -3.41
C GLN A 179 11.98 21.39 -2.02
N GLY A 180 10.86 22.08 -1.97
CA GLY A 180 10.20 22.50 -0.73
C GLY A 180 10.91 23.66 -0.02
N THR A 181 10.41 24.00 1.18
CA THR A 181 10.87 25.15 1.99
C THR A 181 11.13 24.76 3.45
N GLY A 182 11.52 23.50 3.71
CA GLY A 182 11.97 23.05 5.03
C GLY A 182 13.40 23.48 5.37
N GLY A 183 13.88 23.21 6.59
CA GLY A 183 15.18 23.69 7.09
C GLY A 183 16.38 23.44 6.16
N VAL A 184 16.51 22.24 5.57
CA VAL A 184 17.60 21.94 4.61
C VAL A 184 17.45 22.74 3.31
N ALA A 185 16.22 22.88 2.80
CA ALA A 185 15.95 23.63 1.57
C ALA A 185 16.26 25.13 1.72
N VAL A 186 15.89 25.72 2.86
CA VAL A 186 16.15 27.14 3.14
C VAL A 186 17.64 27.41 3.41
N ASN A 187 18.35 26.49 4.08
CA ASN A 187 19.81 26.58 4.17
C ASN A 187 20.48 26.38 2.80
N GLY A 188 19.95 25.48 1.95
CA GLY A 188 20.39 25.28 0.56
C GLY A 188 20.29 26.56 -0.26
N LEU A 189 19.16 27.26 -0.18
CA LEU A 189 18.95 28.55 -0.82
C LEU A 189 20.01 29.57 -0.36
N LEU A 190 20.19 29.73 0.96
CA LEU A 190 21.16 30.67 1.52
C LEU A 190 22.60 30.36 1.07
N VAL A 191 23.03 29.10 1.11
CA VAL A 191 24.38 28.68 0.68
C VAL A 191 24.57 28.86 -0.82
N ALA A 192 23.60 28.44 -1.63
CA ALA A 192 23.66 28.56 -3.09
C ALA A 192 23.74 30.03 -3.53
N LYS A 193 22.89 30.92 -2.98
CA LYS A 193 22.96 32.36 -3.29
C LYS A 193 24.24 33.02 -2.79
N ALA A 194 24.73 32.66 -1.60
CA ALA A 194 26.01 33.15 -1.09
C ALA A 194 27.23 32.65 -1.89
N SER A 195 27.08 31.52 -2.60
CA SER A 195 28.08 31.00 -3.55
C SER A 195 28.01 31.64 -4.94
N GLY A 196 26.93 32.37 -5.25
CA GLY A 196 26.69 32.94 -6.58
C GLY A 196 26.04 31.98 -7.58
N ALA A 197 25.18 31.08 -7.10
CA ALA A 197 24.31 30.24 -7.93
C ALA A 197 23.06 30.99 -8.40
N GLU A 198 22.43 30.50 -9.47
CA GLU A 198 21.00 30.73 -9.71
C GLU A 198 20.20 29.65 -8.96
N VAL A 199 19.08 30.01 -8.32
CA VAL A 199 18.27 29.09 -7.53
C VAL A 199 16.82 29.09 -7.98
N ILE A 200 16.34 27.90 -8.34
CA ILE A 200 14.93 27.59 -8.56
C ILE A 200 14.42 26.85 -7.31
N ILE A 201 13.31 27.28 -6.72
CA ILE A 201 12.73 26.63 -5.53
C ILE A 201 11.26 26.27 -5.71
N THR A 202 10.86 25.09 -5.21
CA THR A 202 9.48 24.57 -5.33
C THR A 202 8.75 24.56 -3.99
N SER A 203 7.42 24.72 -4.00
CA SER A 203 6.58 24.63 -2.80
C SER A 203 5.13 24.32 -3.16
N SER A 204 4.31 23.97 -2.17
CA SER A 204 2.85 23.92 -2.27
C SER A 204 2.17 25.27 -1.94
N SER A 205 2.93 26.26 -1.47
CA SER A 205 2.40 27.51 -0.93
C SER A 205 3.10 28.73 -1.52
N ASP A 206 2.35 29.60 -2.20
CA ASP A 206 2.87 30.83 -2.79
C ASP A 206 3.39 31.81 -1.73
N VAL A 207 2.81 31.82 -0.52
CA VAL A 207 3.31 32.60 0.62
C VAL A 207 4.76 32.19 0.97
N LYS A 208 5.05 30.89 0.98
CA LYS A 208 6.39 30.36 1.22
C LYS A 208 7.34 30.61 0.04
N LEU A 209 6.84 30.69 -1.19
CA LEU A 209 7.62 31.11 -2.36
C LEU A 209 7.97 32.61 -2.33
N GLU A 210 7.05 33.48 -1.90
CA GLU A 210 7.32 34.90 -1.68
C GLU A 210 8.27 35.16 -0.49
N GLN A 211 8.27 34.28 0.52
CA GLN A 211 9.34 34.25 1.53
C GLN A 211 10.68 33.87 0.90
N ALA A 212 10.73 32.82 0.06
CA ALA A 212 11.96 32.38 -0.59
C ALA A 212 12.56 33.42 -1.57
N LYS A 213 11.73 34.16 -2.32
CA LYS A 213 12.19 35.30 -3.16
C LYS A 213 12.89 36.37 -2.33
N LYS A 214 12.37 36.71 -1.15
CA LYS A 214 12.99 37.67 -0.22
C LYS A 214 14.31 37.17 0.37
N LEU A 215 14.51 35.85 0.40
CA LEU A 215 15.78 35.20 0.76
C LEU A 215 16.73 35.01 -0.45
N GLY A 216 16.34 35.50 -1.64
CA GLY A 216 17.18 35.55 -2.83
C GLY A 216 16.92 34.48 -3.90
N ALA A 217 15.82 33.71 -3.81
CA ALA A 217 15.48 32.74 -4.86
C ALA A 217 15.09 33.46 -6.17
N ASP A 218 15.78 33.16 -7.27
CA ASP A 218 15.60 33.83 -8.55
C ASP A 218 14.32 33.37 -9.26
N LYS A 219 13.97 32.10 -9.11
CA LYS A 219 12.80 31.46 -9.75
C LYS A 219 12.04 30.58 -8.76
N THR A 220 10.72 30.52 -8.91
CA THR A 220 9.82 29.83 -7.97
C THR A 220 8.71 29.06 -8.69
N ILE A 221 8.42 27.83 -8.26
CA ILE A 221 7.37 26.99 -8.85
C ILE A 221 6.43 26.46 -7.76
N ASN A 222 5.12 26.72 -7.89
CA ASN A 222 4.11 26.08 -7.05
C ASN A 222 3.68 24.75 -7.68
N TYR A 223 4.11 23.62 -7.09
CA TYR A 223 3.90 22.29 -7.67
C TYR A 223 2.45 21.78 -7.59
N LEU A 224 1.55 22.45 -6.85
CA LEU A 224 0.12 22.16 -6.88
C LEU A 224 -0.56 22.79 -8.12
N THR A 225 -0.03 23.91 -8.61
CA THR A 225 -0.53 24.58 -9.83
C THR A 225 0.22 24.13 -11.09
N VAL A 226 1.50 23.77 -10.96
CA VAL A 226 2.37 23.27 -12.03
C VAL A 226 2.77 21.83 -11.70
N ALA A 227 1.89 20.88 -12.00
CA ALA A 227 2.12 19.47 -11.69
C ALA A 227 3.39 18.92 -12.40
N ASP A 228 3.62 19.28 -13.66
CA ASP A 228 4.82 18.96 -14.43
C ASP A 228 5.91 20.04 -14.28
N TRP A 229 6.28 20.30 -13.02
CA TRP A 229 7.31 21.27 -12.67
C TRP A 229 8.67 21.01 -13.33
N ASP A 230 8.99 19.76 -13.67
CA ASP A 230 10.20 19.38 -14.40
C ASP A 230 10.27 19.99 -15.81
N LYS A 231 9.13 20.09 -16.50
CA LYS A 231 9.04 20.75 -17.81
C LYS A 231 9.18 22.26 -17.68
N GLU A 232 8.66 22.84 -16.59
CA GLU A 232 8.82 24.26 -16.31
C GLU A 232 10.27 24.60 -15.88
N VAL A 233 10.97 23.72 -15.16
CA VAL A 233 12.41 23.85 -14.88
C VAL A 233 13.24 23.84 -16.17
N LEU A 234 12.97 22.91 -17.09
CA LEU A 234 13.63 22.89 -18.41
C LEU A 234 13.37 24.18 -19.19
N LYS A 235 12.10 24.62 -19.29
CA LYS A 235 11.72 25.90 -19.90
C LYS A 235 12.38 27.12 -19.22
N MET A 236 12.58 27.09 -17.90
CA MET A 236 13.29 28.12 -17.13
C MET A 236 14.81 28.11 -17.33
N THR A 237 15.38 27.03 -17.89
CA THR A 237 16.82 26.81 -18.12
C THR A 237 17.18 26.68 -19.60
N ASN A 238 16.25 26.95 -20.52
CA ASN A 238 16.39 26.79 -21.97
C ASN A 238 16.74 25.34 -22.38
N ASP A 239 16.08 24.37 -21.77
CA ASP A 239 16.20 22.91 -21.94
C ASP A 239 17.54 22.26 -21.50
N GLU A 240 18.54 23.06 -21.14
CA GLU A 240 19.81 22.61 -20.53
C GLU A 240 19.57 21.82 -19.25
N GLY A 241 18.69 22.30 -18.36
CA GLY A 241 18.44 21.74 -17.03
C GLY A 241 19.24 22.45 -15.92
N VAL A 242 19.32 21.81 -14.75
CA VAL A 242 19.99 22.35 -13.54
C VAL A 242 21.18 21.49 -13.11
N ASP A 243 22.26 22.11 -12.65
CA ASP A 243 23.50 21.40 -12.27
C ASP A 243 23.36 20.56 -10.99
N ILE A 244 22.55 21.02 -10.03
CA ILE A 244 22.38 20.39 -8.71
C ILE A 244 20.88 20.35 -8.34
N ILE A 245 20.39 19.20 -7.86
CA ILE A 245 19.03 19.04 -7.33
C ILE A 245 19.06 18.56 -5.88
N PHE A 246 18.45 19.33 -4.97
CA PHE A 246 18.14 18.88 -3.61
C PHE A 246 16.84 18.05 -3.66
N GLU A 247 16.97 16.72 -3.74
CA GLU A 247 15.86 15.77 -3.81
C GLU A 247 15.35 15.43 -2.41
N ASN A 248 14.29 16.13 -2.00
CA ASN A 248 13.67 16.03 -0.67
C ASN A 248 12.37 15.21 -0.70
N GLY A 249 11.77 14.99 -1.87
CA GLY A 249 10.49 14.29 -2.02
C GLY A 249 10.61 12.76 -2.09
N GLY A 250 11.65 12.21 -2.72
CA GLY A 250 11.81 10.76 -2.90
C GLY A 250 10.90 10.19 -4.00
N ALA A 251 10.03 9.24 -3.66
CA ALA A 251 9.41 8.32 -4.62
C ALA A 251 8.54 8.97 -5.73
N GLN A 252 7.81 10.04 -5.42
CA GLN A 252 6.95 10.72 -6.41
C GLN A 252 7.69 11.81 -7.21
N THR A 253 8.92 12.17 -6.82
CA THR A 253 9.66 13.32 -7.37
C THR A 253 10.94 12.93 -8.10
N LEU A 254 11.62 11.86 -7.70
CA LEU A 254 12.93 11.48 -8.23
C LEU A 254 12.95 11.32 -9.76
N ARG A 255 11.89 10.76 -10.37
CA ARG A 255 11.76 10.67 -11.84
C ARG A 255 11.75 12.05 -12.50
N LYS A 256 11.09 13.04 -11.90
CA LYS A 256 11.02 14.41 -12.40
C LYS A 256 12.36 15.15 -12.24
N SER A 257 13.10 14.88 -11.17
CA SER A 257 14.49 15.34 -11.02
C SER A 257 15.41 14.78 -12.12
N PHE A 258 15.28 13.50 -12.49
CA PHE A 258 16.00 12.93 -13.63
C PHE A 258 15.62 13.54 -14.99
N ASN A 259 14.41 14.09 -15.14
CA ASN A 259 14.00 14.74 -16.39
C ASN A 259 14.65 16.12 -16.57
N CYS A 260 14.88 16.86 -15.48
CA CYS A 260 15.28 18.28 -15.50
C CYS A 260 16.71 18.59 -15.01
N ILE A 261 17.47 17.60 -14.53
CA ILE A 261 18.91 17.72 -14.27
C ILE A 261 19.70 18.02 -15.55
N ALA A 262 20.79 18.78 -15.46
CA ALA A 262 21.72 19.06 -16.57
C ALA A 262 22.59 17.83 -16.92
N PHE A 263 23.24 17.87 -18.09
CA PHE A 263 24.19 16.82 -18.49
C PHE A 263 25.43 16.82 -17.59
N GLY A 264 25.67 15.72 -16.86
CA GLY A 264 26.73 15.61 -15.86
C GLY A 264 26.32 16.04 -14.44
N GLY A 265 25.07 16.50 -14.24
CA GLY A 265 24.61 17.08 -12.98
C GLY A 265 24.48 16.09 -11.80
N LEU A 266 24.27 16.67 -10.62
CA LEU A 266 24.18 15.99 -9.33
C LEU A 266 22.73 16.00 -8.79
N ILE A 267 22.19 14.84 -8.45
CA ILE A 267 20.94 14.70 -7.70
C ILE A 267 21.27 14.20 -6.29
N ASP A 268 21.10 15.06 -5.30
CA ASP A 268 21.31 14.77 -3.89
C ASP A 268 20.01 14.31 -3.23
N CYS A 269 19.86 13.00 -3.07
CA CYS A 269 18.80 12.37 -2.28
C CYS A 269 19.04 12.67 -0.80
N ILE A 270 18.25 13.61 -0.28
CA ILE A 270 18.27 14.12 1.09
C ILE A 270 17.05 13.60 1.87
N GLY A 271 15.89 13.47 1.22
CA GLY A 271 14.62 13.19 1.88
C GLY A 271 13.66 12.29 1.09
N TYR A 272 12.51 12.02 1.71
CA TYR A 272 11.47 11.10 1.20
C TYR A 272 10.06 11.57 1.58
N LEU A 273 9.81 12.88 1.57
CA LEU A 273 8.54 13.48 2.05
C LEU A 273 7.29 13.06 1.24
N SER A 274 7.46 12.58 0.01
CA SER A 274 6.38 12.02 -0.82
C SER A 274 6.25 10.49 -0.73
N GLY A 275 7.17 9.82 -0.03
CA GLY A 275 7.19 8.36 0.13
C GLY A 275 8.57 7.74 -0.13
N LYS A 276 8.72 6.49 0.35
CA LYS A 276 9.96 5.69 0.31
C LYS A 276 9.96 4.60 -0.78
N GLU A 277 8.84 4.38 -1.46
CA GLU A 277 8.67 3.31 -2.47
C GLU A 277 7.92 3.81 -3.72
N ASP A 278 8.44 3.52 -4.92
CA ASP A 278 7.80 3.91 -6.18
C ASP A 278 6.51 3.14 -6.43
N ALA A 279 5.51 3.78 -7.05
CA ALA A 279 4.24 3.17 -7.41
C ALA A 279 4.42 1.86 -8.22
N PRO A 280 3.67 0.78 -7.94
CA PRO A 280 3.76 -0.46 -8.70
C PRO A 280 3.31 -0.27 -10.16
N GLY A 281 4.23 -0.48 -11.11
CA GLY A 281 3.94 -0.51 -12.55
C GLY A 281 4.91 0.30 -13.42
N ASP A 282 5.41 1.44 -12.92
CA ASP A 282 6.38 2.27 -13.65
C ASP A 282 7.80 2.13 -13.07
N ARG A 283 8.63 1.28 -13.68
CA ARG A 283 10.05 1.13 -13.30
C ARG A 283 10.98 1.00 -14.51
N LEU A 284 11.07 2.06 -15.30
CA LEU A 284 12.33 2.34 -16.00
C LEU A 284 13.44 2.49 -14.94
N ASN A 285 14.43 1.59 -14.96
CA ASN A 285 15.41 1.45 -13.89
C ASN A 285 16.28 2.71 -13.73
N THR A 286 16.61 3.05 -12.49
CA THR A 286 17.50 4.16 -12.10
C THR A 286 18.83 4.17 -12.84
N ASN A 287 19.38 2.99 -13.21
CA ASN A 287 20.60 2.92 -14.00
C ASN A 287 20.41 3.48 -15.43
N VAL A 288 19.24 3.30 -16.03
CA VAL A 288 18.91 3.90 -17.34
C VAL A 288 18.65 5.39 -17.19
N LEU A 289 17.92 5.81 -16.14
CA LEU A 289 17.68 7.22 -15.85
C LEU A 289 18.98 8.01 -15.67
N ALA A 290 19.97 7.46 -14.95
CA ALA A 290 21.28 8.08 -14.82
C ALA A 290 22.05 8.19 -16.15
N LEU A 291 21.91 7.19 -17.04
CA LEU A 291 22.55 7.21 -18.35
C LEU A 291 21.96 8.26 -19.31
N LEU A 292 20.69 8.69 -19.14
CA LEU A 292 20.05 9.66 -20.04
C LEU A 292 20.79 11.02 -20.11
N ARG A 293 21.35 11.46 -18.98
CA ARG A 293 22.05 12.75 -18.85
C ARG A 293 23.38 12.65 -18.09
N ASN A 294 24.02 11.47 -18.08
CA ASN A 294 25.30 11.21 -17.39
C ASN A 294 25.30 11.65 -15.90
N VAL A 295 24.24 11.32 -15.18
CA VAL A 295 23.88 11.90 -13.88
C VAL A 295 24.59 11.23 -12.71
N THR A 296 25.08 12.02 -11.76
CA THR A 296 25.49 11.52 -10.43
C THR A 296 24.28 11.50 -9.50
N LEU A 297 23.83 10.32 -9.08
CA LEU A 297 22.83 10.17 -8.01
C LEU A 297 23.53 9.89 -6.67
N LYS A 298 23.29 10.73 -5.66
CA LYS A 298 24.01 10.72 -4.38
C LYS A 298 23.04 10.67 -3.20
N GLY A 299 23.21 9.71 -2.30
CA GLY A 299 22.59 9.78 -0.97
C GLY A 299 23.42 10.64 -0.02
N ILE A 300 22.79 11.62 0.64
CA ILE A 300 23.41 12.47 1.66
C ILE A 300 22.97 12.01 3.06
N LEU A 301 23.93 11.87 3.98
CA LEU A 301 23.70 11.47 5.38
C LEU A 301 24.49 12.40 6.31
N ASN A 302 24.06 13.67 6.36
CA ASN A 302 24.78 14.75 7.04
C ASN A 302 26.24 14.85 6.53
N GLY A 303 27.25 15.16 7.37
CA GLY A 303 28.64 15.25 6.93
C GLY A 303 29.67 15.21 8.07
N PRO A 304 30.97 15.11 7.73
CA PRO A 304 32.04 15.07 8.72
C PRO A 304 32.31 16.42 9.37
N LYS A 305 32.89 16.40 10.58
CA LYS A 305 33.32 17.61 11.31
C LYS A 305 34.13 18.59 10.44
N GLU A 306 35.11 18.11 9.67
CA GLU A 306 35.94 18.99 8.83
C GLU A 306 35.15 19.77 7.76
N ARG A 307 34.00 19.25 7.32
CA ARG A 307 33.10 19.94 6.39
C ARG A 307 32.13 20.89 7.09
N PHE A 308 31.80 20.61 8.35
CA PHE A 308 31.05 21.55 9.17
C PHE A 308 31.94 22.76 9.54
N GLU A 309 33.22 22.54 9.85
CA GLU A 309 34.19 23.61 10.10
C GLU A 309 34.40 24.47 8.84
N GLU A 310 34.60 23.85 7.66
CA GLU A 310 34.63 24.54 6.36
C GLU A 310 33.35 25.37 6.09
N MET A 311 32.17 24.81 6.39
CA MET A 311 30.89 25.53 6.25
C MET A 311 30.81 26.73 7.20
N LEU A 312 31.26 26.59 8.45
CA LEU A 312 31.21 27.67 9.45
C LEU A 312 32.14 28.84 9.08
N GLU A 313 33.30 28.55 8.50
CA GLU A 313 34.19 29.56 7.92
C GLU A 313 33.51 30.32 6.77
N PHE A 314 32.85 29.62 5.85
CA PHE A 314 32.09 30.25 4.76
C PHE A 314 30.90 31.07 5.27
N PHE A 315 30.16 30.58 6.27
CA PHE A 315 29.05 31.32 6.90
C PHE A 315 29.54 32.62 7.58
N GLU A 316 30.70 32.58 8.27
CA GLU A 316 31.36 33.76 8.85
C GLU A 316 31.82 34.75 7.77
N GLU A 317 32.46 34.27 6.69
CA GLU A 317 32.93 35.09 5.56
C GLU A 317 31.76 35.80 4.85
N LYS A 318 30.72 35.05 4.48
CA LYS A 318 29.54 35.55 3.76
C LYS A 318 28.48 36.19 4.67
N ARG A 319 28.68 36.16 6.01
CA ARG A 319 27.74 36.63 7.04
C ARG A 319 26.32 36.06 6.93
N ILE A 320 26.21 34.79 6.51
CA ILE A 320 24.93 34.10 6.34
C ILE A 320 24.23 33.96 7.70
N LYS A 321 22.94 34.29 7.74
CA LYS A 321 22.07 34.05 8.91
C LYS A 321 21.03 33.00 8.57
N PRO A 322 20.99 31.86 9.29
CA PRO A 322 19.90 30.90 9.18
C PRO A 322 18.54 31.52 9.50
N VAL A 323 17.50 31.04 8.82
CA VAL A 323 16.12 31.43 9.11
C VAL A 323 15.58 30.54 10.24
N ILE A 324 14.85 31.17 11.17
CA ILE A 324 14.12 30.51 12.27
C ILE A 324 12.64 30.82 12.06
N ASP A 325 11.78 29.81 12.13
CA ASP A 325 10.33 29.97 12.07
C ASP A 325 9.85 30.41 13.46
N ARG A 326 9.99 29.49 14.42
CA ARG A 326 9.47 29.66 15.77
C ARG A 326 10.48 29.24 16.83
N VAL A 327 10.46 29.95 17.95
CA VAL A 327 11.17 29.61 19.17
C VAL A 327 10.18 29.15 20.23
N PHE A 328 10.49 28.04 20.90
CA PHE A 328 9.71 27.44 21.99
C PHE A 328 10.51 27.45 23.31
N ASN A 329 9.82 27.36 24.44
CA ASN A 329 10.43 27.11 25.75
C ASN A 329 10.75 25.62 25.92
N PHE A 330 11.64 25.27 26.84
CA PHE A 330 12.05 23.87 27.06
C PHE A 330 10.88 22.98 27.53
N GLU A 331 9.96 23.55 28.32
CA GLU A 331 8.73 22.92 28.79
C GLU A 331 7.70 22.64 27.66
N GLU A 332 7.84 23.27 26.48
CA GLU A 332 6.94 23.10 25.32
C GLU A 332 7.49 22.07 24.31
N SER A 333 8.37 21.15 24.75
CA SER A 333 9.12 20.30 23.82
C SER A 333 8.28 19.28 23.08
N ARG A 334 7.19 18.80 23.70
CA ARG A 334 6.22 17.92 23.05
C ARG A 334 5.45 18.68 21.96
N GLU A 335 4.99 19.88 22.28
CA GLU A 335 4.20 20.75 21.43
C GLU A 335 5.01 21.19 20.20
N ALA A 336 6.30 21.49 20.37
CA ALA A 336 7.22 21.85 19.29
C ALA A 336 7.51 20.67 18.32
N LEU A 337 7.66 19.44 18.84
CA LEU A 337 7.81 18.24 18.00
C LEU A 337 6.52 17.89 17.24
N ILE A 338 5.35 18.08 17.86
CA ILE A 338 4.05 17.93 17.20
C ILE A 338 3.84 19.02 16.13
N TYR A 339 4.27 20.25 16.40
CA TYR A 339 4.22 21.36 15.44
C TYR A 339 5.08 21.06 14.20
N LEU A 340 6.33 20.61 14.40
CA LEU A 340 7.20 20.20 13.31
C LEU A 340 6.61 19.03 12.49
N PHE A 341 6.06 18.00 13.16
CA PHE A 341 5.49 16.85 12.47
C PHE A 341 4.26 17.20 11.60
N LYS A 342 3.43 18.16 12.04
CA LYS A 342 2.22 18.56 11.31
C LYS A 342 2.48 19.32 10.00
N GLY A 343 3.66 19.90 9.78
CA GLY A 343 4.07 20.50 8.50
C GLY A 343 3.35 21.79 8.06
N GLU A 344 2.26 22.18 8.73
CA GLU A 344 1.52 23.43 8.46
C GLU A 344 2.24 24.71 8.94
N GLY A 345 3.32 24.57 9.74
CA GLY A 345 4.21 25.66 10.17
C GLY A 345 4.98 26.33 9.02
N GLU A 346 5.69 27.43 9.29
CA GLU A 346 6.34 28.22 8.23
C GLU A 346 7.72 27.66 7.82
N GLY A 347 8.34 28.27 6.81
CA GLY A 347 9.53 27.72 6.16
C GLY A 347 10.84 27.97 6.89
N ALA A 348 11.07 27.38 8.06
CA ALA A 348 12.37 27.42 8.76
C ALA A 348 12.51 26.42 9.93
N SER A 349 13.70 26.36 10.54
CA SER A 349 13.98 25.47 11.67
C SER A 349 13.29 25.96 12.96
N SER A 350 12.69 25.03 13.71
CA SER A 350 12.14 25.30 15.05
C SER A 350 13.23 25.17 16.11
N CYS A 351 13.39 26.21 16.94
CA CYS A 351 14.46 26.28 17.96
C CYS A 351 13.92 26.38 19.39
N TYR A 352 14.72 26.02 20.38
CA TYR A 352 14.41 26.21 21.80
C TYR A 352 15.27 27.28 22.45
N LYS A 353 14.74 27.90 23.52
CA LYS A 353 15.49 28.79 24.41
C LYS A 353 15.65 28.20 25.80
N GLY A 354 16.89 27.91 26.19
CA GLY A 354 17.26 27.39 27.51
C GLY A 354 17.15 28.45 28.62
N SER A 355 17.05 27.96 29.86
CA SER A 355 16.69 28.72 31.06
C SER A 355 17.59 29.97 31.31
N ARG A 356 16.97 31.16 31.24
CA ARG A 356 17.48 32.41 31.83
C ARG A 356 16.48 32.99 32.83
N LEU A 357 16.98 33.31 34.02
CA LEU A 357 16.25 34.12 35.01
C LEU A 357 16.05 35.55 34.49
N GLY A 358 14.80 36.02 34.44
CA GLY A 358 14.48 37.45 34.43
C GLY A 358 13.66 38.00 33.25
N LYS A 359 12.35 38.12 33.48
CA LYS A 359 11.34 38.93 32.75
C LYS A 359 10.90 38.42 31.35
N PRO A 360 9.59 38.53 31.01
CA PRO A 360 9.06 38.08 29.73
C PRO A 360 9.31 39.08 28.59
N PRO A 361 9.41 38.61 27.33
CA PRO A 361 9.41 39.48 26.15
C PRO A 361 8.03 40.09 25.93
N ARG A 362 7.98 41.28 25.30
CA ARG A 362 6.73 41.94 24.89
C ARG A 362 6.25 41.38 23.56
N LEU A 363 4.98 41.03 23.47
CA LEU A 363 4.28 40.83 22.20
C LEU A 363 4.24 42.14 21.40
N VAL A 364 4.49 42.04 20.10
CA VAL A 364 4.05 43.02 19.11
C VAL A 364 3.18 42.27 18.11
N SER A 365 1.89 42.53 18.13
CA SER A 365 0.93 41.98 17.16
C SER A 365 0.10 43.12 16.58
N PHE A 366 -0.25 42.99 15.30
CA PHE A 366 -1.29 43.78 14.65
C PHE A 366 -2.40 42.82 14.16
N PRO A 367 -3.67 43.26 14.12
CA PRO A 367 -4.79 42.32 14.26
C PRO A 367 -5.43 41.89 12.92
N SER A 368 -5.92 40.66 12.89
CA SER A 368 -6.97 40.21 11.96
C SER A 368 -8.27 39.95 12.73
N THR A 369 -9.31 40.74 12.50
CA THR A 369 -10.56 40.71 13.27
C THR A 369 -11.70 39.98 12.55
N THR A 370 -12.25 38.93 13.16
CA THR A 370 -13.65 38.49 12.96
C THR A 370 -14.15 37.78 14.22
N LYS A 371 -15.39 38.04 14.65
CA LYS A 371 -16.04 37.39 15.80
C LYS A 371 -16.80 36.13 15.35
N PRO A 372 -16.87 35.06 16.19
CA PRO A 372 -17.92 34.05 16.05
C PRO A 372 -19.26 34.56 16.58
N LEU A 373 -20.35 33.88 16.21
CA LEU A 373 -21.70 34.10 16.74
C LEU A 373 -22.27 32.75 17.18
N GLN A 374 -22.93 32.71 18.34
CA GLN A 374 -23.26 31.50 19.10
C GLN A 374 -24.77 31.37 19.30
N LEU A 375 -25.30 30.15 19.34
CA LEU A 375 -26.69 29.87 19.71
C LEU A 375 -26.80 28.49 20.40
N ASN A 376 -27.55 28.44 21.51
CA ASN A 376 -27.79 27.26 22.35
C ASN A 376 -29.28 26.83 22.24
N LEU A 377 -29.63 25.65 22.79
CA LEU A 377 -30.59 25.44 23.91
C LEU A 377 -30.87 23.91 24.13
N PRO A 378 -31.46 23.45 25.28
CA PRO A 378 -31.12 22.12 25.83
C PRO A 378 -32.27 21.20 26.36
N GLY A 379 -31.93 19.91 26.57
CA GLY A 379 -32.19 19.14 27.81
C GLY A 379 -33.55 18.48 28.11
N LEU A 380 -33.52 17.24 28.65
CA LEU A 380 -34.17 16.82 29.93
C LEU A 380 -33.76 15.38 30.37
N ASP A 381 -34.17 14.96 31.58
CA ASP A 381 -33.64 13.82 32.36
C ASP A 381 -34.64 12.67 32.71
N THR A 382 -34.10 11.59 33.32
CA THR A 382 -34.68 10.65 34.34
C THR A 382 -34.88 9.14 34.01
N LEU A 383 -34.99 8.33 35.08
CA LEU A 383 -34.89 6.85 35.23
C LEU A 383 -36.22 6.27 35.83
N PRO A 384 -36.43 4.99 36.26
CA PRO A 384 -35.52 3.82 36.38
C PRO A 384 -36.10 2.37 36.10
N SER A 385 -35.22 1.36 36.23
CA SER A 385 -35.43 0.05 36.94
C SER A 385 -35.66 -1.32 36.23
N ARG A 386 -34.64 -2.20 36.43
CA ARG A 386 -34.62 -3.63 36.86
C ARG A 386 -35.22 -4.83 36.04
N LEU A 387 -34.33 -5.84 35.97
CA LEU A 387 -34.51 -7.32 36.02
C LEU A 387 -34.87 -8.11 34.75
N GLY A 388 -34.20 -9.27 34.59
CA GLY A 388 -34.40 -10.28 33.55
C GLY A 388 -33.11 -10.67 32.82
N ARG A 389 -32.57 -11.88 33.04
CA ARG A 389 -31.38 -12.41 32.33
C ARG A 389 -31.64 -13.84 31.84
N SER A 390 -31.61 -14.03 30.53
CA SER A 390 -31.34 -15.32 29.85
C SER A 390 -30.66 -15.03 28.51
N PRO A 391 -29.77 -15.90 27.99
CA PRO A 391 -28.93 -15.59 26.83
C PRO A 391 -29.55 -16.04 25.49
N PRO A 392 -29.64 -15.16 24.47
CA PRO A 392 -29.95 -15.58 23.10
C PRO A 392 -28.68 -15.97 22.33
N THR A 393 -28.70 -17.11 21.64
CA THR A 393 -27.66 -17.53 20.69
C THR A 393 -27.84 -16.87 19.32
N LYS A 394 -26.74 -16.65 18.60
CA LYS A 394 -26.73 -15.94 17.30
C LYS A 394 -27.09 -16.88 16.14
N THR A 395 -28.00 -16.44 15.27
CA THR A 395 -28.37 -17.13 14.02
C THR A 395 -27.89 -16.30 12.82
N ALA A 396 -27.38 -16.93 11.76
CA ALA A 396 -26.92 -16.26 10.54
C ALA A 396 -27.19 -17.09 9.29
N THR A 397 -27.45 -16.43 8.16
CA THR A 397 -27.86 -17.05 6.87
C THR A 397 -26.71 -17.15 5.88
N LYS A 398 -26.73 -18.16 5.00
CA LYS A 398 -25.58 -18.64 4.22
C LYS A 398 -25.93 -19.12 2.78
N ILE A 399 -24.88 -19.31 1.98
CA ILE A 399 -24.60 -19.01 0.57
C ILE A 399 -23.75 -20.15 -0.07
N ILE A 400 -24.12 -20.69 -1.25
CA ILE A 400 -23.35 -21.68 -2.07
C ILE A 400 -23.59 -21.48 -3.59
N LEU A 401 -22.63 -21.80 -4.46
CA LEU A 401 -22.83 -21.94 -5.92
C LEU A 401 -23.26 -23.36 -6.31
N GLU A 402 -24.12 -23.53 -7.33
CA GLU A 402 -24.32 -24.84 -7.97
C GLU A 402 -24.65 -24.70 -9.47
N GLN A 403 -24.40 -25.77 -10.26
CA GLN A 403 -24.67 -25.85 -11.70
C GLN A 403 -25.60 -27.03 -12.00
N SER A 404 -26.62 -26.81 -12.83
CA SER A 404 -27.56 -27.85 -13.29
C SER A 404 -27.70 -27.90 -14.82
N LYS A 405 -28.31 -28.96 -15.35
CA LYS A 405 -28.66 -29.12 -16.77
C LYS A 405 -30.17 -29.38 -16.91
N HIS A 406 -30.84 -28.64 -17.79
CA HIS A 406 -32.20 -28.93 -18.25
C HIS A 406 -32.25 -29.08 -19.77
N THR A 407 -33.18 -29.90 -20.24
CA THR A 407 -33.43 -30.18 -21.66
C THR A 407 -34.92 -30.00 -21.96
N GLN A 408 -35.26 -29.05 -22.83
CA GLN A 408 -36.57 -28.96 -23.49
C GLN A 408 -36.40 -28.64 -24.98
N THR A 409 -37.50 -28.66 -25.74
CA THR A 409 -37.52 -29.04 -27.16
C THR A 409 -37.65 -27.88 -28.16
N LYS A 410 -37.41 -28.22 -29.44
CA LYS A 410 -37.21 -27.31 -30.59
C LYS A 410 -38.40 -26.40 -30.94
N THR A 411 -38.10 -25.24 -31.51
CA THR A 411 -38.60 -24.81 -32.85
C THR A 411 -37.77 -23.63 -33.40
N SER A 412 -37.76 -23.42 -34.72
CA SER A 412 -36.90 -22.47 -35.46
C SER A 412 -37.22 -22.47 -36.97
N PRO A 413 -36.85 -21.46 -37.81
CA PRO A 413 -36.35 -20.09 -37.55
C PRO A 413 -37.29 -19.03 -38.24
N PRO A 414 -36.90 -17.76 -38.54
CA PRO A 414 -35.93 -17.41 -39.59
C PRO A 414 -34.89 -16.31 -39.22
N PHE A 415 -33.96 -16.03 -40.14
CA PHE A 415 -32.78 -15.18 -39.95
C PHE A 415 -33.03 -13.67 -39.83
N LYS A 416 -32.24 -13.00 -38.96
CA LYS A 416 -31.64 -11.67 -39.19
C LYS A 416 -30.20 -11.65 -38.65
N MET A 417 -29.29 -10.95 -39.32
CA MET A 417 -27.87 -10.84 -38.91
C MET A 417 -27.70 -9.78 -37.80
N SER A 418 -27.07 -10.12 -36.67
CA SER A 418 -26.43 -9.17 -35.74
C SER A 418 -25.57 -9.87 -34.67
N THR A 419 -24.37 -9.35 -34.39
CA THR A 419 -23.67 -9.47 -33.07
C THR A 419 -23.53 -10.87 -32.43
N ALA A 420 -23.27 -11.92 -33.21
CA ALA A 420 -23.44 -13.32 -32.76
C ALA A 420 -22.40 -13.89 -31.75
N ASN A 421 -21.19 -13.33 -31.65
CA ASN A 421 -20.05 -13.99 -30.99
C ASN A 421 -19.67 -13.46 -29.58
N GLN A 422 -20.38 -12.48 -29.02
CA GLN A 422 -20.03 -11.91 -27.72
C GLN A 422 -20.62 -12.76 -26.56
N LEU A 423 -19.84 -12.96 -25.49
CA LEU A 423 -20.31 -13.62 -24.26
C LEU A 423 -21.37 -12.74 -23.57
N ARG A 424 -22.46 -13.35 -23.10
CA ARG A 424 -23.59 -12.68 -22.44
C ARG A 424 -23.94 -13.37 -21.11
N VAL A 425 -24.37 -12.56 -20.14
CA VAL A 425 -24.86 -12.98 -18.82
C VAL A 425 -26.23 -12.36 -18.63
N ASN A 426 -27.26 -13.20 -18.45
CA ASN A 426 -28.65 -12.81 -18.28
C ASN A 426 -29.21 -13.44 -17.00
N LEU A 427 -30.30 -12.88 -16.47
CA LEU A 427 -31.16 -13.62 -15.52
C LEU A 427 -31.86 -14.75 -16.27
N GLY A 428 -32.04 -15.91 -15.62
CA GLY A 428 -32.83 -17.01 -16.16
C GLY A 428 -34.32 -16.66 -16.25
N ASN A 429 -35.15 -17.60 -16.74
CA ASN A 429 -36.59 -17.35 -16.85
C ASN A 429 -37.21 -17.04 -15.47
N PRO A 430 -38.09 -16.02 -15.37
CA PRO A 430 -38.78 -15.71 -14.12
C PRO A 430 -39.78 -16.82 -13.76
N LEU A 431 -40.00 -17.01 -12.45
CA LEU A 431 -41.01 -17.93 -11.92
C LEU A 431 -42.42 -17.54 -12.42
N PRO A 432 -43.29 -18.52 -12.74
CA PRO A 432 -44.63 -18.24 -13.26
C PRO A 432 -45.42 -17.22 -12.41
N GLY A 433 -45.76 -16.09 -13.03
CA GLY A 433 -46.50 -15.00 -12.39
C GLY A 433 -45.72 -14.11 -11.41
N LYS A 434 -44.36 -14.19 -11.36
CA LYS A 434 -43.54 -13.43 -10.41
C LYS A 434 -42.34 -12.74 -11.08
N LYS A 435 -41.97 -11.55 -10.60
CA LYS A 435 -40.72 -10.82 -10.95
C LYS A 435 -39.51 -11.38 -10.16
N VAL A 436 -39.33 -12.69 -10.21
CA VAL A 436 -38.32 -13.42 -9.40
C VAL A 436 -37.71 -14.53 -10.25
N HIS A 437 -36.39 -14.61 -10.26
CA HIS A 437 -35.62 -15.61 -11.03
C HIS A 437 -34.83 -16.51 -10.06
N GLU A 438 -34.38 -17.70 -10.50
CA GLU A 438 -33.68 -18.66 -9.62
C GLU A 438 -32.22 -18.94 -10.02
N CYS A 439 -31.76 -18.33 -11.12
CA CYS A 439 -30.44 -18.55 -11.70
C CYS A 439 -29.99 -17.42 -12.64
N LEU A 440 -28.69 -17.38 -12.94
CA LEU A 440 -28.14 -16.65 -14.10
C LEU A 440 -27.88 -17.65 -15.24
N HIS A 441 -28.11 -17.21 -16.48
CA HIS A 441 -27.75 -17.91 -17.71
C HIS A 441 -26.55 -17.21 -18.38
N VAL A 442 -25.53 -17.99 -18.74
CA VAL A 442 -24.31 -17.49 -19.37
C VAL A 442 -24.08 -18.20 -20.70
N HIS A 443 -24.03 -17.47 -21.81
CA HIS A 443 -24.00 -18.04 -23.16
C HIS A 443 -23.20 -17.20 -24.16
N GLN A 444 -22.69 -17.84 -25.20
CA GLN A 444 -22.03 -17.20 -26.34
C GLN A 444 -22.72 -17.71 -27.60
N GLY A 445 -23.63 -16.90 -28.16
CA GLY A 445 -24.58 -17.35 -29.17
C GLY A 445 -25.74 -18.15 -28.57
N ASP A 446 -25.75 -19.46 -28.81
CA ASP A 446 -26.88 -20.37 -28.57
C ASP A 446 -27.29 -20.48 -27.08
N GLU A 447 -28.46 -19.92 -26.75
CA GLU A 447 -29.08 -19.97 -25.41
C GLU A 447 -29.39 -21.40 -24.94
N GLN A 448 -29.61 -22.36 -25.85
CA GLN A 448 -29.85 -23.77 -25.48
C GLN A 448 -28.59 -24.50 -24.99
N LYS A 449 -27.43 -23.82 -24.99
CA LYS A 449 -26.16 -24.30 -24.42
C LYS A 449 -25.63 -23.43 -23.27
N ALA A 450 -26.49 -22.62 -22.66
CA ALA A 450 -26.09 -21.76 -21.55
C ALA A 450 -25.53 -22.54 -20.35
N MET A 451 -24.50 -21.99 -19.71
CA MET A 451 -24.08 -22.37 -18.37
C MET A 451 -25.03 -21.70 -17.36
N THR A 452 -25.72 -22.53 -16.57
CA THR A 452 -26.57 -22.06 -15.46
C THR A 452 -25.76 -21.89 -14.18
N ILE A 453 -25.93 -20.76 -13.52
CA ILE A 453 -25.34 -20.45 -12.20
C ILE A 453 -26.50 -20.30 -11.20
N THR A 454 -26.56 -21.14 -10.16
CA THR A 454 -27.58 -21.08 -9.10
C THR A 454 -26.95 -20.79 -7.73
N PHE A 455 -27.78 -20.27 -6.81
CA PHE A 455 -27.34 -19.76 -5.51
C PHE A 455 -28.11 -20.47 -4.40
N GLN A 456 -27.43 -21.27 -3.58
CA GLN A 456 -28.04 -22.25 -2.66
C GLN A 456 -27.93 -21.83 -1.19
N ARG A 457 -28.96 -22.16 -0.39
CA ARG A 457 -28.97 -21.98 1.08
C ARG A 457 -28.34 -23.17 1.80
N THR A 458 -27.59 -22.93 2.88
CA THR A 458 -27.04 -24.01 3.74
C THR A 458 -26.94 -23.60 5.22
N VAL A 459 -26.69 -24.58 6.09
CA VAL A 459 -26.48 -24.38 7.55
C VAL A 459 -25.07 -23.84 7.86
N ARG A 460 -24.95 -22.98 8.88
CA ARG A 460 -23.66 -22.46 9.37
C ARG A 460 -22.86 -23.57 10.07
N ALA A 461 -21.57 -23.68 9.73
CA ALA A 461 -20.62 -24.55 10.41
C ALA A 461 -20.19 -23.90 11.75
N PRO A 462 -20.09 -24.66 12.85
CA PRO A 462 -19.63 -24.13 14.14
C PRO A 462 -18.26 -23.45 14.08
N ASP A 463 -18.10 -22.38 14.85
CA ASP A 463 -16.86 -21.61 15.03
C ASP A 463 -16.10 -22.03 16.30
N ASP A 464 -15.86 -23.34 16.44
CA ASP A 464 -15.20 -23.97 17.60
C ASP A 464 -13.78 -24.52 17.29
N ASN A 465 -13.27 -24.20 16.10
CA ASN A 465 -12.01 -24.68 15.49
C ASN A 465 -12.03 -26.15 15.02
N ASN A 466 -13.13 -26.90 15.16
CA ASN A 466 -13.26 -28.20 14.51
C ASN A 466 -13.42 -28.05 12.98
N THR A 467 -13.19 -29.13 12.22
CA THR A 467 -13.38 -29.14 10.75
C THR A 467 -14.50 -30.10 10.37
N TYR A 468 -15.60 -29.55 9.85
CA TYR A 468 -16.82 -30.28 9.51
C TYR A 468 -16.81 -30.79 8.06
N ASP A 469 -17.72 -31.71 7.75
CA ASP A 469 -18.04 -32.10 6.37
C ASP A 469 -19.06 -31.13 5.75
N LEU A 470 -19.64 -31.42 4.57
CA LEU A 470 -20.49 -30.44 3.88
C LEU A 470 -21.87 -30.26 4.56
N PRO A 471 -22.35 -29.02 4.76
CA PRO A 471 -23.66 -28.77 5.34
C PRO A 471 -24.82 -29.09 4.36
N PRO A 472 -26.02 -29.41 4.86
CA PRO A 472 -27.18 -29.72 4.03
C PRO A 472 -27.62 -28.52 3.18
N ASN A 473 -27.95 -28.77 1.90
CA ASN A 473 -28.59 -27.81 1.00
C ASN A 473 -30.06 -27.60 1.38
N LEU A 474 -30.49 -26.34 1.36
CA LEU A 474 -31.81 -25.84 1.75
C LEU A 474 -32.50 -25.12 0.57
N GLY A 475 -32.00 -25.28 -0.65
CA GLY A 475 -32.58 -24.82 -1.92
C GLY A 475 -32.26 -23.36 -2.28
N ASN A 476 -32.57 -23.01 -3.53
CA ASN A 476 -32.17 -21.78 -4.18
C ASN A 476 -32.61 -20.49 -3.44
N PHE A 477 -31.87 -19.41 -3.67
CA PHE A 477 -32.26 -18.05 -3.36
C PHE A 477 -32.93 -17.33 -4.56
N PRO A 478 -33.87 -16.40 -4.29
CA PRO A 478 -34.53 -15.58 -5.30
C PRO A 478 -33.65 -14.43 -5.80
N LEU A 479 -33.49 -14.34 -7.12
CA LEU A 479 -32.83 -13.25 -7.84
C LEU A 479 -33.82 -12.18 -8.30
N TYR A 480 -33.38 -10.92 -8.23
CA TYR A 480 -34.13 -9.74 -8.66
C TYR A 480 -33.25 -8.84 -9.55
N ASN A 481 -33.86 -8.23 -10.56
CA ASN A 481 -33.19 -7.32 -11.50
C ASN A 481 -33.04 -5.91 -10.90
N THR A 482 -31.82 -5.39 -10.77
CA THR A 482 -31.60 -4.03 -10.20
C THR A 482 -32.26 -2.92 -11.01
N SER A 483 -32.42 -3.10 -12.32
CA SER A 483 -33.04 -2.09 -13.19
C SER A 483 -34.54 -1.94 -12.97
N GLU A 484 -35.24 -3.01 -12.56
CA GLU A 484 -36.69 -3.00 -12.32
C GLU A 484 -37.10 -2.41 -10.97
N TYR A 485 -36.16 -2.35 -10.02
CA TYR A 485 -36.36 -1.80 -8.67
C TYR A 485 -35.49 -0.56 -8.42
N ARG A 486 -34.98 0.08 -9.50
CA ARG A 486 -34.00 1.18 -9.44
C ARG A 486 -34.43 2.39 -8.59
N SER A 487 -35.74 2.63 -8.46
CA SER A 487 -36.31 3.73 -7.68
C SER A 487 -36.60 3.40 -6.21
N THR A 488 -36.48 2.13 -5.80
CA THR A 488 -36.71 1.67 -4.41
C THR A 488 -35.48 1.03 -3.77
N LEU A 489 -34.46 0.68 -4.57
CA LEU A 489 -33.16 0.21 -4.08
C LEU A 489 -32.30 1.33 -3.48
N PRO A 490 -31.41 1.02 -2.51
CA PRO A 490 -30.37 1.96 -2.05
C PRO A 490 -29.54 2.50 -3.23
N PRO A 491 -29.18 3.81 -3.24
CA PRO A 491 -28.53 4.44 -4.39
C PRO A 491 -27.23 3.77 -4.85
N SER A 492 -26.43 3.21 -3.93
CA SER A 492 -25.19 2.50 -4.25
C SER A 492 -25.45 1.19 -5.03
N ILE A 493 -26.40 0.39 -4.55
CA ILE A 493 -26.84 -0.87 -5.18
C ILE A 493 -27.47 -0.58 -6.54
N ALA A 494 -28.30 0.46 -6.64
CA ALA A 494 -28.88 0.92 -7.89
C ALA A 494 -27.82 1.42 -8.89
N LEU A 495 -26.71 2.00 -8.42
CA LEU A 495 -25.61 2.48 -9.26
C LEU A 495 -24.66 1.35 -9.70
N LYS A 496 -24.41 0.34 -8.86
CA LYS A 496 -23.57 -0.84 -9.17
C LYS A 496 -24.18 -1.80 -10.20
N GLY A 497 -25.51 -1.79 -10.34
CA GLY A 497 -26.26 -2.53 -11.37
C GLY A 497 -26.20 -4.07 -11.23
N GLY A 498 -26.61 -4.77 -12.29
CA GLY A 498 -26.67 -6.24 -12.32
C GLY A 498 -27.92 -6.81 -11.63
N ALA A 499 -27.75 -7.85 -10.82
CA ALA A 499 -28.81 -8.41 -9.99
C ALA A 499 -28.59 -8.10 -8.50
N PHE A 500 -29.67 -8.13 -7.72
CA PHE A 500 -29.60 -8.19 -6.26
C PHE A 500 -30.38 -9.40 -5.76
N MET A 501 -29.96 -9.94 -4.62
CA MET A 501 -30.56 -11.15 -4.05
C MET A 501 -30.18 -11.29 -2.57
N PRO A 502 -30.88 -12.14 -1.79
CA PRO A 502 -30.24 -12.97 -0.79
C PRO A 502 -29.49 -14.13 -1.52
N VAL A 503 -28.44 -14.71 -0.96
CA VAL A 503 -27.10 -14.67 -1.59
C VAL A 503 -26.37 -16.03 -1.70
N HIS A 504 -25.37 -16.37 -2.54
CA HIS A 504 -24.39 -15.68 -3.42
C HIS A 504 -23.50 -16.73 -4.17
N VAL A 505 -22.22 -16.42 -4.49
CA VAL A 505 -21.15 -17.20 -5.19
C VAL A 505 -21.12 -16.94 -6.72
N LYS A 506 -20.10 -17.09 -7.60
CA LYS A 506 -18.61 -17.28 -7.59
C LYS A 506 -17.90 -15.91 -7.54
N ILE A 507 -16.76 -15.78 -6.85
CA ILE A 507 -16.60 -14.62 -5.96
C ILE A 507 -15.27 -13.85 -5.99
N HIS A 508 -15.41 -12.53 -6.02
CA HIS A 508 -14.64 -11.58 -5.19
C HIS A 508 -15.55 -10.99 -4.10
N PHE A 509 -15.11 -10.99 -2.84
CA PHE A 509 -15.81 -10.39 -1.68
C PHE A 509 -15.21 -9.02 -1.44
N GLY A 510 -15.93 -7.94 -1.74
CA GLY A 510 -15.34 -6.61 -1.61
C GLY A 510 -14.01 -6.49 -2.37
N GLY A 511 -13.92 -7.07 -3.57
CA GLY A 511 -12.67 -7.12 -4.33
C GLY A 511 -11.61 -8.12 -3.85
N ILE A 512 -11.79 -8.89 -2.77
CA ILE A 512 -10.87 -9.99 -2.41
C ILE A 512 -11.29 -11.31 -3.09
N ASN A 513 -10.39 -11.93 -3.87
CA ASN A 513 -10.63 -13.22 -4.51
C ASN A 513 -10.80 -14.34 -3.46
N ALA A 514 -11.90 -15.10 -3.53
CA ALA A 514 -12.24 -16.12 -2.54
C ALA A 514 -11.28 -17.33 -2.47
N ILE A 515 -10.47 -17.57 -3.50
CA ILE A 515 -9.60 -18.75 -3.65
C ILE A 515 -8.16 -18.42 -3.30
N SER A 516 -7.62 -17.31 -3.85
CA SER A 516 -6.24 -16.91 -3.60
C SER A 516 -6.04 -16.00 -2.38
N GLY A 517 -7.09 -15.32 -1.92
CA GLY A 517 -7.00 -14.26 -0.91
C GLY A 517 -6.31 -12.99 -1.41
N GLU A 518 -6.08 -12.89 -2.72
CA GLU A 518 -5.43 -11.73 -3.34
C GLU A 518 -6.50 -10.69 -3.69
N PRO A 519 -6.21 -9.38 -3.55
CA PRO A 519 -7.11 -8.33 -4.00
C PRO A 519 -7.21 -8.33 -5.53
N ILE A 520 -8.33 -7.80 -6.05
CA ILE A 520 -8.63 -7.66 -7.49
C ILE A 520 -7.60 -6.79 -8.23
N ILE A 521 -6.81 -6.01 -7.48
CA ILE A 521 -5.64 -5.26 -7.96
C ILE A 521 -4.40 -6.15 -7.88
N GLU A 522 -3.84 -6.59 -9.02
CA GLU A 522 -2.66 -7.48 -9.01
C GLU A 522 -1.38 -6.72 -8.63
N ALA A 523 -1.11 -6.65 -7.32
CA ALA A 523 0.07 -6.00 -6.77
C ALA A 523 1.36 -6.82 -6.99
N MET A 524 2.53 -6.16 -6.87
CA MET A 524 3.83 -6.82 -7.09
C MET A 524 4.12 -7.96 -6.09
N ALA A 525 3.53 -7.93 -4.89
CA ALA A 525 3.58 -9.05 -3.95
C ALA A 525 2.88 -10.31 -4.49
N THR A 526 1.74 -10.15 -5.18
CA THR A 526 1.02 -11.23 -5.88
C THR A 526 1.89 -11.82 -6.99
N MET A 527 2.47 -10.98 -7.85
CA MET A 527 3.39 -11.44 -8.90
C MET A 527 4.62 -12.19 -8.33
N LEU A 528 5.22 -11.69 -7.25
CA LEU A 528 6.34 -12.34 -6.58
C LEU A 528 5.95 -13.67 -5.91
N ARG A 529 4.75 -13.76 -5.31
CA ARG A 529 4.21 -15.02 -4.76
C ARG A 529 3.95 -16.02 -5.87
N ARG A 530 3.31 -15.62 -6.96
CA ARG A 530 3.02 -16.46 -8.14
C ARG A 530 4.31 -16.96 -8.78
N ALA A 531 5.31 -16.09 -8.99
CA ALA A 531 6.64 -16.49 -9.47
C ALA A 531 7.35 -17.46 -8.52
N ARG A 532 7.26 -17.23 -7.20
CA ARG A 532 7.81 -18.13 -6.18
C ARG A 532 7.11 -19.51 -6.20
N LEU A 533 5.78 -19.55 -6.25
CA LEU A 533 5.02 -20.79 -6.32
C LEU A 533 5.31 -21.57 -7.61
N LEU A 534 5.43 -20.89 -8.76
CA LEU A 534 5.87 -21.50 -10.03
C LEU A 534 7.28 -22.09 -9.92
N ASN A 535 8.23 -21.39 -9.30
CA ASN A 535 9.57 -21.90 -9.03
C ASN A 535 9.57 -23.08 -8.04
N GLU A 536 8.67 -23.08 -7.06
CA GLU A 536 8.41 -24.19 -6.13
C GLU A 536 7.51 -25.31 -6.73
N LYS A 537 7.10 -25.20 -8.01
CA LYS A 537 6.19 -26.10 -8.75
C LYS A 537 4.81 -26.31 -8.09
N LYS A 538 4.33 -25.33 -7.33
CA LYS A 538 3.01 -25.33 -6.66
C LYS A 538 1.95 -24.69 -7.56
N ALA A 539 0.70 -25.07 -7.36
CA ALA A 539 -0.44 -24.51 -8.10
C ALA A 539 -0.63 -23.01 -7.75
N ILE A 540 -0.86 -22.19 -8.78
CA ILE A 540 -1.09 -20.73 -8.66
C ILE A 540 -2.56 -20.34 -8.91
N GLN A 541 -3.45 -21.32 -8.97
CA GLN A 541 -4.83 -21.16 -9.43
C GLN A 541 -5.70 -20.37 -8.45
N ASP A 542 -6.31 -19.30 -8.95
CA ASP A 542 -7.20 -18.36 -8.26
C ASP A 542 -8.65 -18.40 -8.78
N TYR A 543 -8.99 -19.39 -9.61
CA TYR A 543 -10.31 -19.58 -10.21
C TYR A 543 -10.82 -21.03 -10.12
N VAL A 544 -12.14 -21.21 -10.03
CA VAL A 544 -12.79 -22.52 -10.28
C VAL A 544 -12.91 -22.75 -11.79
N VAL A 545 -12.55 -23.95 -12.25
CA VAL A 545 -12.80 -24.42 -13.63
C VAL A 545 -14.13 -25.16 -13.69
N VAL A 546 -14.93 -24.88 -14.72
CA VAL A 546 -16.26 -25.47 -14.94
C VAL A 546 -16.31 -26.04 -16.36
N ASP A 547 -15.67 -27.20 -16.56
CA ASP A 547 -15.69 -27.93 -17.84
C ASP A 547 -16.88 -28.92 -17.87
N PRO A 548 -17.80 -28.83 -18.86
CA PRO A 548 -18.91 -29.77 -19.05
C PRO A 548 -18.51 -31.25 -19.19
N SER A 549 -17.23 -31.57 -19.44
CA SER A 549 -16.67 -32.93 -19.48
C SER A 549 -16.12 -33.41 -18.12
N HIS A 550 -15.76 -32.49 -17.22
CA HIS A 550 -15.08 -32.78 -15.95
C HIS A 550 -16.06 -32.76 -14.77
N LYS A 551 -16.45 -33.95 -14.27
CA LYS A 551 -17.41 -34.11 -13.16
C LYS A 551 -16.82 -33.77 -11.76
N GLY A 552 -15.87 -32.84 -11.69
CA GLY A 552 -14.99 -32.65 -10.54
C GLY A 552 -15.53 -31.69 -9.47
N GLN A 553 -15.68 -30.41 -9.80
CA GLN A 553 -16.00 -29.34 -8.84
C GLN A 553 -17.16 -28.49 -9.36
N LEU A 554 -18.36 -28.71 -8.81
CA LEU A 554 -19.60 -28.04 -9.24
C LEU A 554 -20.08 -26.94 -8.27
N TRP A 555 -19.44 -26.80 -7.10
CA TRP A 555 -19.76 -25.81 -6.06
C TRP A 555 -18.52 -25.28 -5.32
N LEU A 556 -18.71 -24.19 -4.56
CA LEU A 556 -17.73 -23.56 -3.68
C LEU A 556 -18.46 -23.00 -2.44
N ASP A 557 -17.96 -23.30 -1.23
CA ASP A 557 -18.65 -23.03 0.05
C ASP A 557 -17.83 -22.19 1.07
N GLY A 558 -16.58 -21.86 0.75
CA GLY A 558 -15.72 -21.11 1.65
C GLY A 558 -14.44 -20.58 1.01
N ILE A 559 -13.71 -19.74 1.75
CA ILE A 559 -12.38 -19.23 1.36
C ILE A 559 -11.28 -20.24 1.69
N ALA A 560 -10.34 -20.47 0.77
CA ALA A 560 -9.38 -21.58 0.83
C ALA A 560 -8.22 -21.35 1.82
N LYS A 561 -8.48 -21.52 3.13
CA LYS A 561 -7.50 -21.26 4.20
C LYS A 561 -6.28 -22.19 4.17
N THR A 562 -6.49 -23.48 3.89
CA THR A 562 -5.42 -24.47 3.73
C THR A 562 -5.84 -25.49 2.69
N ASP A 563 -4.89 -26.25 2.15
CA ASP A 563 -5.21 -27.35 1.24
C ASP A 563 -6.25 -28.32 1.86
N GLY A 564 -7.25 -28.70 1.07
CA GLY A 564 -8.42 -29.50 1.49
C GLY A 564 -9.38 -28.86 2.50
N LYS A 565 -9.21 -27.58 2.91
CA LYS A 565 -10.10 -26.91 3.87
C LYS A 565 -10.47 -25.47 3.50
N VAL A 566 -11.75 -25.14 3.66
CA VAL A 566 -12.27 -23.79 3.48
C VAL A 566 -12.85 -23.22 4.78
N MET A 567 -12.73 -21.90 4.99
CA MET A 567 -13.54 -21.17 5.99
C MET A 567 -14.84 -20.72 5.36
N GLN A 568 -15.94 -21.07 5.99
CA GLN A 568 -17.29 -20.90 5.45
C GLN A 568 -17.67 -19.42 5.18
N PHE A 569 -18.45 -19.16 4.13
CA PHE A 569 -18.97 -17.81 3.85
C PHE A 569 -20.11 -17.40 4.80
N VAL A 570 -20.02 -16.20 5.42
CA VAL A 570 -21.08 -15.64 6.29
C VAL A 570 -21.29 -14.15 6.02
N ALA A 571 -22.54 -13.70 5.82
CA ALA A 571 -22.83 -12.28 5.56
C ALA A 571 -22.78 -11.41 6.83
N VAL A 572 -22.24 -10.19 6.69
CA VAL A 572 -22.11 -9.16 7.74
C VAL A 572 -22.41 -7.76 7.15
N PRO A 573 -22.77 -6.74 7.95
CA PRO A 573 -22.88 -5.37 7.46
C PRO A 573 -21.54 -4.82 6.95
N CYS A 574 -21.57 -3.97 5.92
CA CYS A 574 -20.44 -3.11 5.60
C CYS A 574 -20.19 -2.11 6.74
N GLY A 575 -18.95 -1.65 6.90
CA GLY A 575 -18.51 -0.84 8.03
C GLY A 575 -18.36 -1.60 9.35
N SER A 576 -18.63 -2.91 9.39
CA SER A 576 -18.51 -3.71 10.62
C SER A 576 -17.06 -4.08 10.99
N GLY A 577 -16.12 -3.96 10.05
CA GLY A 577 -14.72 -4.37 10.25
C GLY A 577 -14.49 -5.88 10.30
N PHE A 578 -15.55 -6.69 10.19
CA PHE A 578 -15.48 -8.15 10.26
C PHE A 578 -15.33 -8.82 8.88
N SER A 579 -15.56 -8.10 7.78
CA SER A 579 -15.49 -8.67 6.43
C SER A 579 -14.08 -9.13 6.06
N VAL A 580 -13.99 -9.99 5.03
CA VAL A 580 -12.69 -10.40 4.45
C VAL A 580 -11.98 -9.21 3.79
N GLU A 581 -12.74 -8.22 3.28
CA GLU A 581 -12.19 -6.97 2.74
C GLU A 581 -11.50 -6.14 3.85
N ALA A 582 -12.19 -5.87 4.97
CA ALA A 582 -11.61 -5.16 6.12
C ALA A 582 -10.38 -5.86 6.70
N GLN A 583 -10.48 -7.17 6.96
CA GLN A 583 -9.41 -7.93 7.64
C GLN A 583 -8.10 -8.01 6.84
N ILE A 584 -8.14 -7.79 5.52
CA ILE A 584 -6.96 -7.86 4.64
C ILE A 584 -6.53 -6.46 4.15
N ALA A 585 -7.48 -5.62 3.73
CA ALA A 585 -7.19 -4.32 3.12
C ALA A 585 -7.24 -3.13 4.10
N SER A 586 -7.71 -3.32 5.35
CA SER A 586 -7.97 -2.26 6.34
C SER A 586 -8.95 -1.16 5.88
N LEU A 587 -9.73 -1.43 4.82
CA LEU A 587 -10.69 -0.53 4.20
C LEU A 587 -11.80 -1.39 3.58
N GLU A 588 -13.07 -1.06 3.82
CA GLU A 588 -14.20 -1.65 3.08
C GLU A 588 -14.69 -0.64 2.03
N SER A 589 -14.72 -1.05 0.77
CA SER A 589 -14.83 -0.15 -0.37
C SER A 589 -15.72 -0.68 -1.50
N VAL A 590 -15.80 -1.99 -1.70
CA VAL A 590 -16.54 -2.59 -2.82
C VAL A 590 -17.82 -3.27 -2.36
N GLY A 591 -17.81 -3.97 -1.22
CA GLY A 591 -18.96 -4.72 -0.70
C GLY A 591 -19.46 -5.83 -1.64
N GLY A 592 -20.61 -6.44 -1.33
CA GLY A 592 -21.30 -7.38 -2.24
C GLY A 592 -20.43 -8.55 -2.75
N ILE A 593 -20.76 -9.03 -3.96
CA ILE A 593 -19.97 -10.04 -4.68
C ILE A 593 -19.82 -9.72 -6.16
N GLN A 594 -18.63 -9.98 -6.70
CA GLN A 594 -18.30 -9.81 -8.12
C GLN A 594 -17.90 -11.15 -8.77
N ILE A 595 -18.59 -11.51 -9.86
CA ILE A 595 -18.36 -12.74 -10.63
C ILE A 595 -17.53 -12.41 -11.87
N SER A 596 -16.46 -13.17 -12.13
CA SER A 596 -15.67 -13.09 -13.36
C SER A 596 -15.80 -14.38 -14.18
N ILE A 597 -16.01 -14.25 -15.49
CA ILE A 597 -16.23 -15.38 -16.40
C ILE A 597 -15.44 -15.17 -17.70
N THR A 598 -14.60 -16.15 -18.06
CA THR A 598 -13.71 -16.12 -19.22
C THR A 598 -14.00 -17.33 -20.13
N PRO A 599 -14.26 -17.15 -21.44
CA PRO A 599 -14.47 -18.26 -22.38
C PRO A 599 -13.13 -18.88 -22.86
N ILE A 600 -13.15 -19.76 -23.87
CA ILE A 600 -11.95 -20.40 -24.46
C ILE A 600 -11.81 -19.99 -25.94
N LYS A 601 -10.58 -19.77 -26.41
CA LYS A 601 -10.27 -19.24 -27.76
C LYS A 601 -10.57 -20.23 -28.89
N ALA A 602 -10.96 -19.71 -30.06
CA ALA A 602 -11.12 -20.44 -31.32
C ALA A 602 -10.20 -19.85 -32.42
N GLY A 603 -9.88 -20.61 -33.48
CA GLY A 603 -9.00 -20.11 -34.55
C GLY A 603 -8.72 -21.01 -35.77
N ASN A 604 -7.91 -20.50 -36.71
CA ASN A 604 -7.70 -20.99 -38.07
C ASN A 604 -6.50 -21.97 -38.23
N THR A 605 -6.58 -22.90 -39.19
CA THR A 605 -5.65 -24.05 -39.30
C THR A 605 -4.92 -24.15 -40.65
N ILE A 606 -3.58 -24.28 -40.61
CA ILE A 606 -2.66 -24.58 -41.72
C ILE A 606 -2.19 -26.06 -41.71
N THR A 607 -1.32 -26.47 -42.65
CA THR A 607 -0.70 -27.81 -42.69
C THR A 607 0.82 -27.69 -42.78
N VAL A 608 1.57 -28.47 -42.01
CA VAL A 608 3.04 -28.54 -41.99
C VAL A 608 3.51 -29.98 -42.24
N LYS A 609 4.63 -30.18 -42.93
CA LYS A 609 5.28 -31.47 -43.16
C LYS A 609 6.42 -31.69 -42.17
N VAL A 610 6.60 -32.92 -41.71
CA VAL A 610 7.60 -33.26 -40.69
C VAL A 610 8.39 -34.47 -41.17
N LEU A 611 9.72 -34.30 -41.30
CA LEU A 611 10.65 -35.34 -41.73
C LEU A 611 11.26 -36.06 -40.53
N ARG A 612 11.42 -37.39 -40.65
CA ARG A 612 12.21 -38.21 -39.71
C ARG A 612 13.57 -38.54 -40.34
N LEU A 613 14.54 -38.95 -39.52
CA LEU A 613 15.77 -39.58 -40.02
C LEU A 613 15.38 -40.91 -40.69
N GLY A 614 15.62 -41.01 -42.02
CA GLY A 614 15.14 -42.12 -42.85
C GLY A 614 14.04 -41.75 -43.85
N ASP A 615 14.07 -40.52 -44.39
CA ASP A 615 13.35 -40.01 -45.59
C ASP A 615 11.82 -40.24 -45.68
N THR A 616 11.18 -40.55 -44.56
CA THR A 616 9.73 -40.61 -44.42
C THR A 616 9.17 -39.34 -43.76
N TRP A 617 8.02 -38.89 -44.23
CA TRP A 617 7.38 -37.64 -43.78
C TRP A 617 5.92 -37.83 -43.40
N VAL A 618 5.42 -36.97 -42.50
CA VAL A 618 4.00 -36.91 -42.12
C VAL A 618 3.43 -35.50 -42.25
N ALA A 619 2.13 -35.39 -42.52
CA ALA A 619 1.40 -34.13 -42.57
C ALA A 619 0.69 -33.86 -41.23
N VAL A 620 0.89 -32.66 -40.69
CA VAL A 620 0.29 -32.20 -39.43
C VAL A 620 -0.53 -30.92 -39.69
N ARG A 621 -1.85 -31.00 -39.50
CA ARG A 621 -2.73 -29.82 -39.51
C ARG A 621 -2.72 -29.12 -38.16
N ILE A 622 -2.41 -27.83 -38.13
CA ILE A 622 -2.19 -27.05 -36.91
C ILE A 622 -2.51 -25.56 -37.10
N HIS A 623 -2.83 -24.84 -36.02
CA HIS A 623 -3.10 -23.40 -36.07
C HIS A 623 -1.87 -22.61 -36.55
N GLU A 624 -2.05 -21.52 -37.29
CA GLU A 624 -0.92 -20.71 -37.81
C GLU A 624 -0.15 -20.00 -36.68
N ASN A 625 -0.89 -19.38 -35.77
CA ASN A 625 -0.41 -18.89 -34.48
C ASN A 625 -0.36 -19.98 -33.39
N ALA A 626 -0.24 -21.27 -33.75
CA ALA A 626 0.13 -22.28 -32.77
C ALA A 626 1.58 -22.10 -32.34
N THR A 627 1.87 -22.54 -31.13
CA THR A 627 3.22 -22.71 -30.63
C THR A 627 3.91 -23.91 -31.28
N VAL A 628 5.24 -23.88 -31.31
CA VAL A 628 6.08 -25.04 -31.65
C VAL A 628 5.74 -26.24 -30.75
N TYR A 629 5.39 -26.03 -29.48
CA TYR A 629 4.92 -27.07 -28.55
C TYR A 629 3.65 -27.81 -29.02
N GLU A 630 2.70 -27.11 -29.64
CA GLU A 630 1.49 -27.73 -30.16
C GLU A 630 1.76 -28.54 -31.44
N LEU A 631 2.72 -28.12 -32.26
CA LEU A 631 3.21 -28.91 -33.40
C LEU A 631 3.82 -30.21 -32.89
N LEU A 632 4.58 -30.13 -31.81
CA LEU A 632 5.17 -31.29 -31.14
C LEU A 632 4.11 -32.20 -30.53
N LYS A 633 3.06 -31.67 -29.89
CA LYS A 633 1.92 -32.49 -29.42
C LYS A 633 1.29 -33.31 -30.55
N LYS A 634 1.10 -32.72 -31.73
CA LYS A 634 0.51 -33.44 -32.87
C LYS A 634 1.49 -34.40 -33.56
N ILE A 635 2.79 -34.07 -33.60
CA ILE A 635 3.84 -35.00 -34.04
C ILE A 635 3.90 -36.20 -33.10
N SER A 636 4.05 -35.97 -31.79
CA SER A 636 4.05 -36.97 -30.72
C SER A 636 2.90 -37.97 -30.87
N ALA A 637 1.66 -37.48 -31.03
CA ALA A 637 0.47 -38.30 -31.24
C ALA A 637 0.48 -39.14 -32.53
N GLN A 638 1.22 -38.72 -33.58
CA GLN A 638 1.41 -39.49 -34.82
C GLN A 638 2.65 -40.38 -34.82
N ILE A 639 3.60 -40.20 -33.89
CA ILE A 639 4.88 -40.94 -33.88
C ILE A 639 5.10 -41.85 -32.66
N GLY A 640 4.31 -41.70 -31.60
CA GLY A 640 4.38 -42.51 -30.37
C GLY A 640 5.44 -42.08 -29.35
N THR A 641 6.24 -41.05 -29.64
CA THR A 641 7.27 -40.50 -28.75
C THR A 641 6.69 -39.39 -27.88
N PRO A 642 6.92 -39.35 -26.55
CA PRO A 642 6.42 -38.28 -25.68
C PRO A 642 6.83 -36.87 -26.11
N VAL A 643 5.97 -35.88 -25.87
CA VAL A 643 6.25 -34.46 -26.18
C VAL A 643 7.47 -33.96 -25.41
N GLU A 644 7.60 -34.39 -24.14
CA GLU A 644 8.77 -34.09 -23.30
C GLU A 644 10.07 -34.80 -23.76
N GLN A 645 10.05 -35.49 -24.89
CA GLN A 645 11.20 -36.12 -25.54
C GLN A 645 11.41 -35.63 -26.98
N ILE A 646 10.75 -34.52 -27.40
CA ILE A 646 10.88 -33.90 -28.73
C ILE A 646 10.89 -32.34 -28.70
N SER A 647 11.49 -31.75 -29.74
CA SER A 647 11.36 -30.34 -30.24
C SER A 647 11.37 -30.42 -31.77
N ILE A 648 11.52 -29.33 -32.50
CA ILE A 648 11.76 -29.37 -33.95
C ILE A 648 12.93 -28.47 -34.38
N VAL A 649 13.42 -28.66 -35.61
CA VAL A 649 14.49 -27.90 -36.29
C VAL A 649 14.02 -27.49 -37.68
N PHE A 650 14.28 -26.25 -38.08
CA PHE A 650 13.98 -25.70 -39.41
C PHE A 650 15.10 -24.74 -39.84
N ALA A 651 15.44 -24.69 -41.13
CA ALA A 651 16.53 -23.87 -41.67
C ALA A 651 17.84 -23.96 -40.83
N SER A 652 18.22 -25.19 -40.45
CA SER A 652 19.36 -25.51 -39.59
C SER A 652 19.35 -24.89 -38.17
N ARG A 653 18.20 -24.39 -37.70
CA ARG A 653 18.01 -23.85 -36.34
C ARG A 653 17.01 -24.69 -35.55
N ARG A 654 17.30 -24.97 -34.28
CA ARG A 654 16.36 -25.59 -33.33
C ARG A 654 15.31 -24.58 -32.90
N LEU A 655 14.04 -24.99 -32.88
CA LEU A 655 12.90 -24.10 -32.65
C LEU A 655 12.49 -24.12 -31.18
N GLU A 656 12.30 -22.92 -30.63
CA GLU A 656 11.87 -22.67 -29.26
C GLU A 656 10.38 -23.05 -29.09
N ASN A 657 10.08 -24.01 -28.20
CA ASN A 657 8.74 -24.58 -28.01
C ASN A 657 7.63 -23.52 -27.74
N ASN A 658 7.96 -22.39 -27.13
CA ASN A 658 7.04 -21.30 -26.78
C ASN A 658 6.88 -20.22 -27.87
N ARG A 659 7.67 -20.24 -28.95
CA ARG A 659 7.44 -19.35 -30.10
C ARG A 659 6.37 -19.91 -31.03
N LEU A 660 5.74 -18.99 -31.76
CA LEU A 660 4.79 -19.31 -32.83
C LEU A 660 5.50 -19.94 -34.03
N ILE A 661 4.82 -20.86 -34.70
CA ILE A 661 5.28 -21.50 -35.95
C ILE A 661 5.55 -20.42 -37.02
N SER A 662 4.67 -19.41 -37.11
CA SER A 662 4.78 -18.27 -38.01
C SER A 662 6.05 -17.42 -37.81
N HIS A 663 6.59 -17.32 -36.58
CA HIS A 663 7.82 -16.56 -36.30
C HIS A 663 9.10 -17.16 -36.92
N TYR A 664 9.04 -18.39 -37.40
CA TYR A 664 10.14 -19.03 -38.16
C TYR A 664 9.87 -19.08 -39.67
N SER A 665 8.89 -18.31 -40.16
CA SER A 665 8.43 -18.32 -41.56
C SER A 665 7.97 -19.69 -42.07
N ILE A 666 7.48 -20.55 -41.16
CA ILE A 666 6.94 -21.88 -41.49
C ILE A 666 5.51 -21.69 -41.99
N LEU A 667 5.37 -21.61 -43.32
CA LEU A 667 4.09 -21.48 -44.02
C LEU A 667 3.49 -22.86 -44.36
N HIS A 668 2.26 -22.85 -44.90
CA HIS A 668 1.58 -24.07 -45.35
C HIS A 668 2.47 -24.91 -46.30
N ASN A 669 2.56 -26.22 -46.06
CA ASN A 669 3.43 -27.22 -46.71
C ASN A 669 4.96 -27.13 -46.45
N SER A 670 5.44 -26.28 -45.52
CA SER A 670 6.85 -26.26 -45.09
C SER A 670 7.29 -27.55 -44.36
N THR A 671 8.60 -27.83 -44.29
CA THR A 671 9.19 -29.12 -43.81
C THR A 671 10.12 -28.94 -42.60
N VAL A 672 9.97 -29.73 -41.51
CA VAL A 672 10.78 -29.62 -40.26
C VAL A 672 11.32 -30.96 -39.72
N TYR A 673 12.40 -30.94 -38.91
CA TYR A 673 13.12 -32.06 -38.23
C TYR A 673 12.97 -31.99 -36.67
N LEU A 674 13.57 -32.83 -35.78
CA LEU A 674 13.10 -33.10 -34.37
C LEU A 674 14.15 -33.01 -33.16
N VAL A 675 13.84 -32.45 -31.93
CA VAL A 675 14.76 -32.27 -30.70
C VAL A 675 14.24 -32.38 -29.19
N LEU A 676 14.08 -31.33 -28.29
CA LEU A 676 13.64 -31.42 -26.82
C LEU A 676 13.23 -30.11 -25.95
N ASN A 677 12.11 -30.11 -25.14
CA ASN A 677 11.70 -29.39 -23.84
C ASN A 677 11.78 -27.84 -23.45
N ILE A 678 10.73 -27.20 -22.78
CA ILE A 678 10.70 -25.86 -21.97
C ILE A 678 9.43 -25.56 -21.02
N THR A 679 9.17 -24.29 -20.52
CA THR A 679 8.14 -23.79 -19.48
C THR A 679 7.63 -22.27 -19.60
N GLY A 680 6.55 -21.78 -18.89
CA GLY A 680 6.33 -20.35 -18.39
C GLY A 680 5.04 -19.46 -18.70
N GLY A 681 4.60 -18.50 -17.81
CA GLY A 681 3.71 -17.29 -18.08
C GLY A 681 2.62 -16.75 -17.04
N GLY A 682 2.21 -15.43 -17.05
CA GLY A 682 0.94 -14.84 -16.43
C GLY A 682 0.91 -13.39 -15.74
N ILE A 683 -0.16 -12.53 -15.90
CA ILE A 683 -0.54 -11.19 -15.23
C ILE A 683 -2.04 -10.76 -15.61
N ILE A 684 -2.85 -9.70 -15.25
CA ILE A 684 -2.99 -8.44 -14.39
C ILE A 684 -4.50 -8.23 -13.94
N THR A 685 -5.02 -7.30 -13.07
CA THR A 685 -5.36 -5.83 -13.31
C THR A 685 -5.88 -5.00 -12.07
N ASN A 686 -7.07 -4.31 -12.04
CA ASN A 686 -7.62 -3.23 -11.11
C ASN A 686 -9.12 -2.83 -11.49
N PRO A 687 -10.00 -1.91 -10.93
CA PRO A 687 -10.33 -1.21 -9.61
C PRO A 687 -11.83 -1.43 -9.11
N ASN A 688 -12.70 -0.51 -8.55
CA ASN A 688 -12.96 0.21 -7.23
C ASN A 688 -14.50 0.56 -7.13
N ALA A 689 -15.24 1.22 -6.17
CA ALA A 689 -15.35 1.62 -4.71
C ALA A 689 -16.83 2.19 -4.46
N PRO A 690 -17.34 2.93 -3.40
CA PRO A 690 -17.07 3.18 -1.94
C PRO A 690 -18.34 2.97 -0.97
N SER A 691 -18.60 3.80 0.09
CA SER A 691 -19.44 3.50 1.30
C SER A 691 -20.94 3.93 1.40
N SER A 692 -21.82 3.04 1.89
CA SER A 692 -23.22 3.27 2.34
C SER A 692 -23.81 2.04 3.10
N ASP A 693 -25.13 1.97 3.34
CA ASP A 693 -25.89 0.89 4.03
C ASP A 693 -25.89 -0.49 3.32
N GLU A 694 -24.70 -1.05 3.11
CA GLU A 694 -24.49 -2.29 2.37
C GLU A 694 -24.14 -3.47 3.31
N MET A 695 -24.02 -4.66 2.73
CA MET A 695 -23.51 -5.85 3.41
C MET A 695 -22.28 -6.37 2.66
N ALA A 696 -21.35 -6.94 3.42
CA ALA A 696 -20.16 -7.64 2.95
C ALA A 696 -20.21 -9.10 3.44
N ILE A 697 -19.12 -9.85 3.22
CA ILE A 697 -18.98 -11.23 3.67
C ILE A 697 -17.72 -11.38 4.52
N ALA A 698 -17.85 -12.15 5.60
CA ALA A 698 -16.82 -12.54 6.56
C ALA A 698 -16.62 -14.07 6.56
N ALA A 699 -15.61 -14.52 7.31
CA ALA A 699 -15.30 -15.92 7.50
C ALA A 699 -16.06 -16.56 8.69
N GLY A 700 -16.49 -17.80 8.52
CA GLY A 700 -17.06 -18.67 9.55
C GLY A 700 -16.29 -20.01 9.67
N GLY A 701 -16.94 -21.02 10.25
CA GLY A 701 -16.35 -22.30 10.62
C GLY A 701 -15.67 -23.08 9.48
N LEU A 702 -14.81 -24.04 9.84
CA LEU A 702 -14.00 -24.79 8.88
C LEU A 702 -14.75 -26.00 8.29
N ILE A 703 -14.60 -26.21 6.98
CA ILE A 703 -15.21 -27.29 6.21
C ILE A 703 -14.15 -28.01 5.38
N LYS A 704 -14.27 -29.34 5.24
CA LYS A 704 -13.47 -30.14 4.29
C LYS A 704 -13.99 -29.94 2.87
N GLN A 705 -13.22 -29.24 2.04
CA GLN A 705 -13.47 -29.07 0.61
C GLN A 705 -12.13 -28.81 -0.11
N SER A 706 -11.81 -29.63 -1.11
CA SER A 706 -10.67 -29.38 -2.02
C SER A 706 -11.10 -28.54 -3.23
N ILE A 707 -10.17 -27.77 -3.79
CA ILE A 707 -10.32 -27.08 -5.08
C ILE A 707 -9.53 -27.89 -6.12
N LEU A 708 -10.08 -28.12 -7.30
CA LEU A 708 -9.46 -28.97 -8.32
C LEU A 708 -8.60 -28.18 -9.31
N VAL A 709 -7.52 -28.81 -9.78
CA VAL A 709 -6.51 -28.21 -10.67
C VAL A 709 -7.06 -28.02 -12.09
N ASP A 710 -6.78 -26.88 -12.71
CA ASP A 710 -7.12 -26.60 -14.12
C ASP A 710 -6.38 -27.55 -15.09
N PRO A 711 -7.09 -28.35 -15.91
CA PRO A 711 -6.47 -29.18 -16.95
C PRO A 711 -6.05 -28.38 -18.20
N HIS A 712 -6.42 -27.10 -18.32
CA HIS A 712 -6.10 -26.24 -19.46
C HIS A 712 -4.96 -25.26 -19.14
N PRO A 713 -4.11 -24.92 -20.13
CA PRO A 713 -3.10 -23.87 -19.95
C PRO A 713 -3.74 -22.48 -19.99
N ALA A 714 -3.20 -21.53 -19.22
CA ALA A 714 -3.70 -20.15 -19.12
C ALA A 714 -3.95 -19.45 -20.48
N SER A 715 -3.19 -19.79 -21.52
CA SER A 715 -3.31 -19.24 -22.87
C SER A 715 -4.55 -19.69 -23.66
N ALA A 716 -5.18 -20.80 -23.26
CA ALA A 716 -6.41 -21.31 -23.88
C ALA A 716 -7.63 -20.44 -23.53
N TRP A 717 -7.64 -19.86 -22.32
CA TRP A 717 -8.69 -18.96 -21.85
C TRP A 717 -8.65 -17.62 -22.60
N ASP A 718 -9.82 -17.11 -22.99
CA ASP A 718 -9.99 -15.90 -23.78
C ASP A 718 -10.22 -14.67 -22.93
N SER A 719 -9.15 -14.21 -22.28
CA SER A 719 -9.14 -12.99 -21.45
C SER A 719 -9.58 -11.71 -22.18
N ALA A 720 -9.60 -11.71 -23.52
CA ALA A 720 -10.15 -10.59 -24.31
C ALA A 720 -11.69 -10.58 -24.37
N ASN A 721 -12.35 -11.69 -24.01
CA ASN A 721 -13.80 -11.84 -23.95
C ASN A 721 -14.31 -12.15 -22.53
N THR A 722 -13.53 -11.83 -21.49
CA THR A 722 -13.96 -11.93 -20.09
C THR A 722 -15.11 -10.96 -19.80
N VAL A 723 -16.13 -11.44 -19.09
CA VAL A 723 -17.26 -10.64 -18.60
C VAL A 723 -17.27 -10.62 -17.07
N MET A 724 -17.41 -9.42 -16.52
CA MET A 724 -17.65 -9.20 -15.08
C MET A 724 -19.15 -9.00 -14.84
N PHE A 725 -19.69 -9.62 -13.78
CA PHE A 725 -21.08 -9.44 -13.35
C PHE A 725 -21.13 -9.19 -11.84
N ASN A 726 -21.70 -8.05 -11.43
CA ASN A 726 -21.90 -7.71 -10.03
C ASN A 726 -23.20 -8.34 -9.51
N THR A 727 -23.20 -8.84 -8.28
CA THR A 727 -24.42 -9.15 -7.54
C THR A 727 -24.38 -8.53 -6.16
N GLN A 728 -25.45 -7.84 -5.77
CA GLN A 728 -25.51 -7.11 -4.51
C GLN A 728 -26.26 -7.89 -3.42
N LEU A 729 -25.77 -7.78 -2.18
CA LEU A 729 -26.48 -8.20 -0.96
C LEU A 729 -27.58 -7.18 -0.63
N LEU A 730 -28.76 -7.67 -0.23
CA LEU A 730 -29.77 -6.85 0.43
C LEU A 730 -30.13 -7.44 1.81
N PRO A 731 -30.11 -6.66 2.91
CA PRO A 731 -30.63 -7.08 4.20
C PRO A 731 -32.10 -7.54 4.09
N ALA A 732 -32.41 -8.74 4.60
CA ALA A 732 -33.71 -9.37 4.40
C ALA A 732 -34.90 -8.52 4.91
N HIS A 733 -34.70 -7.71 5.96
CA HIS A 733 -35.73 -6.82 6.50
C HIS A 733 -36.10 -5.65 5.57
N LEU A 734 -35.25 -5.31 4.59
CA LEU A 734 -35.54 -4.27 3.59
C LEU A 734 -36.32 -4.80 2.38
N LEU A 735 -36.37 -6.12 2.16
CA LEU A 735 -37.01 -6.72 0.99
C LEU A 735 -38.49 -6.30 0.80
N PRO A 736 -39.34 -6.18 1.85
CA PRO A 736 -40.71 -5.72 1.69
C PRO A 736 -40.81 -4.27 1.20
N GLY A 737 -39.94 -3.38 1.70
CA GLY A 737 -39.90 -1.98 1.28
C GLY A 737 -39.33 -1.80 -0.14
N VAL A 738 -38.41 -2.65 -0.56
CA VAL A 738 -37.81 -2.60 -1.91
C VAL A 738 -38.72 -3.22 -2.97
N THR A 739 -39.37 -4.36 -2.68
CA THR A 739 -40.02 -5.21 -3.69
C THR A 739 -41.53 -5.42 -3.51
N GLY A 740 -42.10 -5.07 -2.35
CA GLY A 740 -43.49 -5.38 -1.99
C GLY A 740 -43.73 -6.83 -1.56
N PHE A 741 -42.70 -7.68 -1.51
CA PHE A 741 -42.82 -9.09 -1.10
C PHE A 741 -42.21 -9.32 0.29
N SER A 742 -42.83 -10.19 1.09
CA SER A 742 -42.28 -10.64 2.37
C SER A 742 -40.98 -11.43 2.17
N ALA A 743 -40.05 -11.29 3.12
CA ALA A 743 -38.83 -12.08 3.13
C ALA A 743 -39.15 -13.58 3.32
N PRO A 744 -38.52 -14.50 2.56
CA PRO A 744 -38.72 -15.92 2.78
C PRO A 744 -38.23 -16.33 4.19
N PRO A 745 -38.99 -17.14 4.94
CA PRO A 745 -38.64 -17.51 6.30
C PRO A 745 -37.35 -18.34 6.36
N SER A 746 -36.69 -18.35 7.54
CA SER A 746 -35.54 -19.23 7.77
C SER A 746 -35.93 -20.69 7.57
N PRO A 747 -35.29 -21.44 6.66
CA PRO A 747 -35.68 -22.82 6.36
C PRO A 747 -35.37 -23.82 7.50
N VAL A 748 -34.62 -23.41 8.53
CA VAL A 748 -34.31 -24.24 9.71
C VAL A 748 -34.36 -23.38 10.98
N PRO A 749 -34.99 -23.86 12.08
CA PRO A 749 -34.88 -23.25 13.41
C PRO A 749 -33.47 -23.38 14.01
N ALA A 750 -33.08 -22.47 14.91
CA ALA A 750 -31.76 -22.46 15.56
C ALA A 750 -31.46 -23.68 16.49
N THR A 751 -32.39 -24.64 16.60
CA THR A 751 -32.32 -25.81 17.49
C THR A 751 -32.08 -27.15 16.76
N THR A 752 -32.08 -27.18 15.42
CA THR A 752 -32.10 -28.45 14.66
C THR A 752 -30.70 -28.94 14.29
N SER A 753 -30.20 -29.93 15.02
CA SER A 753 -28.95 -30.63 14.68
C SER A 753 -29.13 -31.51 13.43
N THR A 754 -28.78 -30.99 12.26
CA THR A 754 -28.76 -31.75 11.00
C THR A 754 -27.39 -32.39 10.76
N PRO A 755 -27.32 -33.63 10.22
CA PRO A 755 -26.05 -34.27 9.93
C PRO A 755 -25.36 -33.63 8.72
N PHE A 756 -24.03 -33.50 8.79
CA PHE A 756 -23.17 -33.06 7.69
C PHE A 756 -22.83 -34.26 6.78
N PHE A 757 -22.69 -34.03 5.48
CA PHE A 757 -22.49 -35.07 4.47
C PHE A 757 -21.02 -35.20 4.05
N SER A 758 -20.48 -36.42 4.11
CA SER A 758 -19.11 -36.72 3.68
C SER A 758 -18.96 -36.71 2.15
N LEU A 759 -17.83 -36.16 1.69
CA LEU A 759 -17.45 -36.17 0.29
C LEU A 759 -16.96 -37.56 -0.17
N PRO A 760 -17.17 -37.94 -1.45
CA PRO A 760 -16.51 -39.11 -2.03
C PRO A 760 -14.98 -38.91 -2.01
N ALA A 761 -14.23 -40.00 -1.81
CA ALA A 761 -12.80 -39.94 -1.50
C ALA A 761 -11.90 -39.26 -2.55
N SER A 762 -12.37 -39.08 -3.79
CA SER A 762 -11.67 -38.32 -4.84
C SER A 762 -11.80 -36.79 -4.71
N ALA A 763 -12.81 -36.29 -3.98
CA ALA A 763 -13.08 -34.86 -3.80
C ALA A 763 -12.52 -34.30 -2.47
N SER A 764 -11.94 -35.17 -1.63
CA SER A 764 -11.31 -34.82 -0.35
C SER A 764 -9.79 -35.03 -0.34
N VAL A 765 -9.18 -35.38 -1.48
CA VAL A 765 -7.72 -35.45 -1.64
C VAL A 765 -7.13 -34.02 -1.63
N PRO A 766 -6.04 -33.75 -0.90
CA PRO A 766 -5.30 -32.49 -1.02
C PRO A 766 -4.73 -32.29 -2.43
N THR A 767 -4.70 -31.04 -2.90
CA THR A 767 -4.41 -30.65 -4.30
C THR A 767 -3.29 -29.61 -4.45
N GLY A 768 -2.77 -29.09 -3.35
CA GLY A 768 -1.78 -28.02 -3.30
C GLY A 768 -2.35 -26.60 -3.46
N ILE A 769 -3.66 -26.42 -3.62
CA ILE A 769 -4.30 -25.10 -3.82
C ILE A 769 -4.69 -24.49 -2.46
N SER A 770 -4.19 -23.28 -2.17
CA SER A 770 -4.54 -22.50 -0.96
C SER A 770 -4.22 -21.00 -1.11
N GLY A 771 -4.97 -20.16 -0.39
CA GLY A 771 -4.90 -18.71 -0.42
C GLY A 771 -4.20 -18.06 0.77
N LEU A 772 -3.95 -16.75 0.69
CA LEU A 772 -3.35 -15.92 1.75
C LEU A 772 -4.37 -15.56 2.86
N PHE A 773 -4.91 -16.57 3.54
CA PHE A 773 -5.92 -16.40 4.60
C PHE A 773 -5.44 -16.83 5.99
N SER A 774 -4.13 -16.80 6.25
CA SER A 774 -3.51 -17.14 7.54
C SER A 774 -4.12 -16.32 8.69
N ASP A 775 -4.15 -15.01 8.51
CA ASP A 775 -4.43 -14.02 9.55
C ASP A 775 -5.92 -13.63 9.64
N VAL A 776 -6.72 -14.05 8.65
CA VAL A 776 -8.18 -13.89 8.66
C VAL A 776 -8.79 -14.76 9.76
N LYS A 777 -9.47 -14.10 10.69
CA LYS A 777 -10.20 -14.70 11.81
C LYS A 777 -11.65 -14.92 11.41
N SER A 778 -12.26 -15.98 11.93
CA SER A 778 -13.71 -16.15 11.79
C SER A 778 -14.48 -15.24 12.75
N ILE A 779 -15.77 -15.00 12.48
CA ILE A 779 -16.63 -14.18 13.34
C ILE A 779 -16.57 -14.65 14.80
N GLY A 780 -16.62 -15.97 15.06
CA GLY A 780 -16.55 -16.49 16.43
C GLY A 780 -15.21 -16.23 17.13
N GLN A 781 -14.11 -16.13 16.38
CA GLN A 781 -12.78 -15.79 16.92
C GLN A 781 -12.63 -14.28 17.17
N LEU A 782 -13.24 -13.43 16.34
CA LEU A 782 -13.29 -11.98 16.54
C LEU A 782 -14.12 -11.62 17.79
N GLU A 783 -15.30 -12.22 17.93
CA GLU A 783 -16.21 -12.00 19.05
C GLU A 783 -15.67 -12.47 20.41
N GLN A 784 -14.70 -13.41 20.43
CA GLN A 784 -14.01 -13.85 21.65
C GLN A 784 -12.83 -12.95 22.03
N GLY A 785 -12.24 -12.23 21.08
CA GLY A 785 -11.13 -11.31 21.34
C GLY A 785 -11.57 -10.02 22.04
N ASP A 786 -12.84 -9.61 21.88
CA ASP A 786 -13.30 -8.28 22.23
C ASP A 786 -14.29 -8.24 23.41
N ALA A 787 -13.81 -8.69 24.56
CA ALA A 787 -14.54 -8.62 25.84
C ALA A 787 -14.78 -7.17 26.34
N ALA A 788 -14.33 -6.14 25.61
CA ALA A 788 -14.41 -4.73 25.98
C ALA A 788 -15.45 -3.94 25.18
N PHE A 789 -15.67 -4.23 23.88
CA PHE A 789 -16.54 -3.40 23.03
C PHE A 789 -18.05 -3.52 23.29
N LEU A 790 -18.52 -4.60 23.93
CA LEU A 790 -19.95 -4.88 24.18
C LEU A 790 -20.55 -4.06 25.33
N LYS A 791 -20.40 -2.73 25.29
CA LYS A 791 -21.11 -1.75 26.12
C LYS A 791 -21.67 -0.54 25.37
N GLY A 792 -21.33 -0.32 24.09
CA GLY A 792 -21.73 0.88 23.34
C GLY A 792 -23.02 0.77 22.54
N THR A 793 -23.27 -0.36 21.87
CA THR A 793 -24.31 -0.48 20.83
C THR A 793 -25.40 -1.49 21.20
N THR A 794 -26.55 -0.99 21.65
CA THR A 794 -27.78 -1.78 21.81
C THR A 794 -28.33 -2.16 20.42
N PRO A 795 -28.67 -3.43 20.15
CA PRO A 795 -29.37 -3.81 18.92
C PRO A 795 -30.76 -3.18 18.83
N VAL A 796 -31.23 -2.89 17.61
CA VAL A 796 -32.60 -2.39 17.39
C VAL A 796 -33.60 -3.56 17.47
N ASP A 797 -34.35 -3.65 18.56
CA ASP A 797 -35.40 -4.66 18.80
C ASP A 797 -36.72 -4.27 18.09
N PHE A 798 -36.87 -4.63 16.81
CA PHE A 798 -38.15 -4.51 16.11
C PHE A 798 -39.06 -5.70 16.41
N ARG A 799 -39.88 -5.56 17.45
CA ARG A 799 -41.00 -6.46 17.70
C ARG A 799 -42.09 -6.23 16.66
N CYS A 800 -42.45 -7.27 15.91
CA CYS A 800 -43.70 -7.26 15.16
C CYS A 800 -44.88 -7.22 16.15
N GLY A 801 -45.64 -6.12 16.15
CA GLY A 801 -47.01 -6.17 16.63
C GLY A 801 -47.82 -7.07 15.70
N GLY A 802 -48.38 -8.15 16.24
CA GLY A 802 -49.34 -8.96 15.51
C GLY A 802 -50.75 -8.47 15.83
N ASP A 803 -51.39 -7.81 14.87
CA ASP A 803 -52.86 -7.70 14.89
C ASP A 803 -53.45 -9.09 14.64
N GLY A 804 -54.39 -9.49 15.48
CA GLY A 804 -55.06 -10.79 15.41
C GLY A 804 -56.49 -10.66 14.90
N GLY A 805 -56.89 -11.58 14.01
CA GLY A 805 -58.25 -11.71 13.51
C GLY A 805 -58.37 -11.46 11.99
N GLU A 806 -59.23 -12.17 11.24
CA GLU A 806 -59.98 -13.41 11.52
C GLU A 806 -60.09 -14.21 10.21
N GLY A 807 -60.19 -15.54 10.26
CA GLY A 807 -60.33 -16.41 9.08
C GLY A 807 -59.62 -17.75 9.22
#